data_AF-A0A0R2NWI1-F1
#
_entry.id   AF-A0A0R2NWI1-F1
#
_cell.length_a   1.000
_cell.length_b   1.000
_cell.length_c   1.000
_cell.angle_alpha   90.00
_cell.angle_beta   90.00
_cell.angle_gamma   90.00
#
_symmetry.space_group_name_H-M   'P 1'
#
loop_
_entity.id
_entity.type
_entity.pdbx_description
1 polymer ?
#
loop_
_entity_poly.entity_id
_entity_poly.type
_entity_poly.pdbx_seq_one_letter_code
_entity_poly.pdbx_strand_id
1 'polypeptide(L)'
;MKKMLVIILALSIIVITHNEVFAEKNTFVDSIKFIQYLDENTALEEVRNGNLDMYYYRISSDRLESNQSREGLKVFDSTGGSYSILVNPAESEKFNPFSSKDARFALNYLVDRKMIVNELMGGYGSPIISYYGPTDPEYLTIIKQLESFNFKYNPTLAEEIISESLVERGAVKIDNKWKIEDDEIQITIFIRSDDPVRKSIGEILSAELENMGFTVKKDYGDLNKAFVVVYGSNPADSKWNLYTEGWGRSAFVKYDSIGLSQMYSPWFSNMPGFNDPTYWNYENKKLDELTQEIYKGSFETSEKRTQLIQEAVVEGINESVRIFLASKIDQYVVNQNVEGVINDLGAGVPSRFTPINAKNNDNELVIAVKQIYQGAWNPVMGLTDTYSRQIWGIISDPVTFKHPFTGETFPVRAQWEVETLGLNQKIEVPIEAKMWDPTSQKWNNVPTNTLATSKVTFDFKFSNWHNGQSMDMNDILHSLYFTIEWGTQNGANDKTFDTEFTPRAAQSIQTIIGINQIDSDTIEVYVDYWHFDENEIAEWAALWSPIPWEITSSMEKAVMDGKVSFSRSGATAKSVNWLSLIVPKDAEIIKENLQEYKNKEFIPNSLKQNENTQRYYENRYESSIKWIEENNHAVISNGPFYLESYSPESRTIIVKAFDDESYPFKIGKWSEFENVQFPIIKKIDMDKIIQYGESTDILIEAENTDSILYFLMDSKGNIQASEKLNVKENKVTIEITSEITEKLQPGANSIKVFAISNSVLKPDFYESSFLISKNNVELPSAMISISNIENKINHNTWMIPSILIIVIIGVITYAKIKVNRNRQE
;
A
#
# COMPACT_ATOMS: atom_id res chain seq x y z
N MET A 1 -23.50 -41.37 55.56
CA MET A 1 -22.21 -40.67 55.36
C MET A 1 -21.42 -41.16 54.14
N LYS A 2 -21.06 -42.45 54.01
CA LYS A 2 -20.28 -42.95 52.83
C LYS A 2 -20.91 -42.67 51.46
N LYS A 3 -22.23 -42.83 51.29
CA LYS A 3 -22.91 -42.54 50.00
C LYS A 3 -22.98 -41.05 49.66
N MET A 4 -23.00 -40.18 50.67
CA MET A 4 -23.03 -38.73 50.47
C MET A 4 -21.65 -38.20 50.08
N LEU A 5 -20.58 -38.78 50.62
CA LEU A 5 -19.21 -38.46 50.24
C LEU A 5 -18.90 -38.85 48.78
N VAL A 6 -19.40 -39.98 48.31
CA VAL A 6 -19.22 -40.44 46.92
C VAL A 6 -19.96 -39.55 45.92
N ILE A 7 -21.15 -39.05 46.29
CA ILE A 7 -21.92 -38.12 45.45
C ILE A 7 -21.24 -36.75 45.40
N ILE A 8 -20.71 -36.25 46.52
CA ILE A 8 -19.95 -34.99 46.55
C ILE A 8 -18.64 -35.13 45.76
N LEU A 9 -17.94 -36.27 45.86
CA LEU A 9 -16.70 -36.52 45.10
C LEU A 9 -16.97 -36.62 43.59
N ALA A 10 -18.06 -37.28 43.19
CA ALA A 10 -18.49 -37.37 41.79
C ALA A 10 -18.93 -36.00 41.23
N LEU A 11 -19.65 -35.19 42.02
CA LEU A 11 -20.01 -33.81 41.65
C LEU A 11 -18.78 -32.90 41.56
N SER A 12 -17.78 -33.05 42.42
CA SER A 12 -16.53 -32.29 42.29
C SER A 12 -15.70 -32.70 41.07
N ILE A 13 -15.72 -33.97 40.66
CA ILE A 13 -15.05 -34.42 39.43
C ILE A 13 -15.80 -33.92 38.18
N ILE A 14 -17.13 -33.79 38.22
CA ILE A 14 -17.93 -33.20 37.13
C ILE A 14 -17.73 -31.68 37.03
N VAL A 15 -17.51 -30.98 38.14
CA VAL A 15 -17.18 -29.54 38.14
C VAL A 15 -15.73 -29.29 37.71
N ILE A 16 -14.81 -30.23 37.94
CA ILE A 16 -13.42 -30.13 37.47
C ILE A 16 -13.28 -30.53 35.98
N THR A 17 -14.19 -31.36 35.44
CA THR A 17 -14.17 -31.77 34.02
C THR A 17 -14.97 -30.86 33.08
N HIS A 18 -15.70 -29.88 33.62
CA HIS A 18 -16.41 -28.85 32.83
C HIS A 18 -15.81 -27.44 32.94
N ASN A 19 -14.66 -27.30 33.60
CA ASN A 19 -13.75 -26.17 33.36
C ASN A 19 -12.66 -26.63 32.37
N GLU A 20 -13.05 -27.07 31.19
CA GLU A 20 -12.25 -26.67 30.03
C GLU A 20 -12.42 -25.15 29.97
N VAL A 21 -11.46 -24.44 30.55
CA VAL A 21 -11.24 -23.04 30.19
C VAL A 21 -10.89 -23.11 28.72
N PHE A 22 -11.91 -23.01 27.86
CA PHE A 22 -11.68 -22.70 26.46
C PHE A 22 -10.94 -21.38 26.48
N ALA A 23 -9.64 -21.41 26.19
CA ALA A 23 -8.87 -20.21 25.99
C ALA A 23 -9.66 -19.34 25.01
N GLU A 24 -9.91 -18.08 25.38
CA GLU A 24 -10.58 -17.15 24.48
C GLU A 24 -9.73 -17.06 23.21
N LYS A 25 -10.30 -17.54 22.10
CA LYS A 25 -9.66 -17.55 20.78
C LYS A 25 -9.17 -16.16 20.40
N ASN A 26 -8.08 -16.12 19.66
CA ASN A 26 -7.48 -14.87 19.20
C ASN A 26 -8.11 -14.39 17.87
N THR A 27 -8.70 -15.31 17.10
CA THR A 27 -9.32 -15.03 15.79
C THR A 27 -10.62 -15.81 15.62
N PHE A 28 -11.50 -15.36 14.71
CA PHE A 28 -12.82 -16.00 14.51
C PHE A 28 -12.73 -17.37 13.86
N VAL A 29 -11.67 -17.65 13.10
CA VAL A 29 -11.47 -18.90 12.36
C VAL A 29 -10.19 -19.61 12.82
N ASP A 30 -10.17 -20.94 12.75
CA ASP A 30 -9.02 -21.74 13.20
C ASP A 30 -7.88 -21.77 12.16
N SER A 31 -8.21 -21.48 10.89
CA SER A 31 -7.24 -21.51 9.79
C SER A 31 -7.67 -20.66 8.60
N ILE A 32 -6.70 -20.31 7.76
CA ILE A 32 -6.92 -19.67 6.47
C ILE A 32 -6.12 -20.41 5.42
N LYS A 33 -6.80 -20.81 4.35
CA LYS A 33 -6.22 -21.44 3.18
C LYS A 33 -6.16 -20.46 2.02
N PHE A 34 -4.94 -20.06 1.66
CA PHE A 34 -4.67 -19.34 0.43
C PHE A 34 -4.45 -20.32 -0.71
N ILE A 35 -5.21 -20.17 -1.80
CA ILE A 35 -5.14 -21.06 -2.97
C ILE A 35 -5.04 -20.28 -4.28
N GLN A 36 -4.15 -20.73 -5.16
CA GLN A 36 -3.94 -20.04 -6.44
C GLN A 36 -5.09 -20.23 -7.42
N TYR A 37 -5.63 -19.12 -7.92
CA TYR A 37 -6.54 -19.05 -9.07
C TYR A 37 -6.03 -18.05 -10.11
N LEU A 38 -5.67 -18.56 -11.29
CA LEU A 38 -5.17 -17.76 -12.41
C LEU A 38 -6.30 -17.16 -13.27
N ASP A 39 -7.43 -17.86 -13.36
CA ASP A 39 -8.59 -17.41 -14.12
C ASP A 39 -9.58 -16.69 -13.20
N GLU A 40 -9.77 -15.40 -13.46
CA GLU A 40 -10.57 -14.48 -12.65
C GLU A 40 -12.07 -14.84 -12.69
N ASN A 41 -12.56 -15.39 -13.82
CA ASN A 41 -13.95 -15.80 -13.95
C ASN A 41 -14.25 -17.04 -13.10
N THR A 42 -13.37 -18.03 -13.15
CA THR A 42 -13.50 -19.24 -12.31
C THR A 42 -13.47 -18.85 -10.84
N ALA A 43 -12.53 -18.00 -10.42
CA ALA A 43 -12.49 -17.50 -9.04
C ALA A 43 -13.79 -16.78 -8.63
N LEU A 44 -14.33 -15.92 -9.50
CA LEU A 44 -15.59 -15.21 -9.26
C LEU A 44 -16.78 -16.17 -9.04
N GLU A 45 -16.92 -17.20 -9.88
CA GLU A 45 -17.99 -18.20 -9.74
C GLU A 45 -17.82 -19.04 -8.47
N GLU A 46 -16.60 -19.43 -8.14
CA GLU A 46 -16.30 -20.19 -6.91
C GLU A 46 -16.59 -19.36 -5.65
N VAL A 47 -16.30 -18.04 -5.67
CA VAL A 47 -16.73 -17.12 -4.60
C VAL A 47 -18.24 -17.02 -4.54
N ARG A 48 -18.93 -16.88 -5.68
CA ARG A 48 -20.40 -16.78 -5.73
C ARG A 48 -21.08 -18.03 -5.15
N ASN A 49 -20.55 -19.21 -5.46
CA ASN A 49 -21.08 -20.48 -5.01
C ASN A 49 -20.72 -20.81 -3.54
N GLY A 50 -19.83 -20.05 -2.92
CA GLY A 50 -19.40 -20.25 -1.53
C GLY A 50 -18.34 -21.34 -1.36
N ASN A 51 -17.68 -21.77 -2.43
CA ASN A 51 -16.51 -22.65 -2.36
C ASN A 51 -15.23 -21.87 -2.00
N LEU A 52 -15.23 -20.56 -2.29
CA LEU A 52 -14.26 -19.58 -1.83
C LEU A 52 -14.98 -18.51 -1.02
N ASP A 53 -14.35 -18.03 0.05
CA ASP A 53 -14.88 -16.92 0.84
C ASP A 53 -14.63 -15.58 0.16
N MET A 54 -13.47 -15.42 -0.48
CA MET A 54 -13.08 -14.18 -1.16
C MET A 54 -11.96 -14.39 -2.18
N TYR A 55 -11.80 -13.41 -3.08
CA TYR A 55 -10.72 -13.38 -4.05
C TYR A 55 -9.86 -12.12 -3.90
N TYR A 56 -8.55 -12.31 -3.65
CA TYR A 56 -7.56 -11.25 -3.44
C TYR A 56 -6.96 -10.71 -4.74
N TYR A 57 -7.78 -10.66 -5.78
CA TYR A 57 -7.46 -9.98 -7.01
C TYR A 57 -8.71 -9.31 -7.55
N ARG A 58 -8.49 -8.22 -8.28
CA ARG A 58 -9.59 -7.43 -8.84
C ARG A 58 -10.42 -8.26 -9.82
N ILE A 59 -11.72 -7.99 -9.84
CA ILE A 59 -12.66 -8.47 -10.84
C ILE A 59 -12.98 -7.33 -11.80
N SER A 60 -13.04 -7.66 -13.10
CA SER A 60 -13.41 -6.69 -14.12
C SER A 60 -14.85 -6.20 -13.91
N SER A 61 -15.06 -4.91 -14.10
CA SER A 61 -16.34 -4.26 -13.78
C SER A 61 -17.50 -4.71 -14.65
N ASP A 62 -17.24 -5.07 -15.92
CA ASP A 62 -18.22 -5.64 -16.85
C ASP A 62 -18.89 -6.91 -16.29
N ARG A 63 -18.22 -7.62 -15.38
CA ARG A 63 -18.76 -8.80 -14.68
C ARG A 63 -19.66 -8.45 -13.50
N LEU A 64 -19.60 -7.21 -13.01
CA LEU A 64 -20.27 -6.75 -11.78
C LEU A 64 -21.24 -5.58 -12.02
N GLU A 65 -21.66 -5.33 -13.27
CA GLU A 65 -22.51 -4.17 -13.61
C GLU A 65 -23.95 -4.30 -13.11
N SER A 66 -24.51 -5.51 -13.13
CA SER A 66 -25.94 -5.73 -12.88
C SER A 66 -26.21 -6.25 -11.47
N ASN A 67 -27.39 -5.98 -10.94
CA ASN A 67 -27.83 -6.58 -9.67
C ASN A 67 -27.84 -8.12 -9.72
N GLN A 68 -28.12 -8.72 -10.88
CA GLN A 68 -28.10 -10.17 -11.08
C GLN A 68 -26.68 -10.73 -11.01
N SER A 69 -25.70 -10.07 -11.63
CA SER A 69 -24.31 -10.54 -11.61
C SER A 69 -23.62 -10.38 -10.25
N ARG A 70 -24.20 -9.56 -9.37
CA ARG A 70 -23.81 -9.41 -7.96
C ARG A 70 -24.55 -10.33 -6.99
N GLU A 71 -25.52 -11.13 -7.46
CA GLU A 71 -26.21 -12.08 -6.60
C GLU A 71 -25.20 -13.06 -5.96
N GLY A 72 -25.33 -13.29 -4.65
CA GLY A 72 -24.38 -14.12 -3.90
C GLY A 72 -23.10 -13.42 -3.44
N LEU A 73 -22.88 -12.16 -3.83
CA LEU A 73 -21.61 -11.46 -3.65
C LEU A 73 -21.76 -10.14 -2.88
N LYS A 74 -20.75 -9.81 -2.08
CA LYS A 74 -20.43 -8.46 -1.59
C LYS A 74 -19.28 -7.93 -2.43
N VAL A 75 -19.43 -6.71 -2.97
CA VAL A 75 -18.43 -6.05 -3.81
C VAL A 75 -17.84 -4.86 -3.07
N PHE A 76 -16.52 -4.75 -3.07
CA PHE A 76 -15.78 -3.71 -2.37
C PHE A 76 -14.79 -3.04 -3.32
N ASP A 77 -14.78 -1.71 -3.33
CA ASP A 77 -13.87 -0.94 -4.18
C ASP A 77 -12.67 -0.42 -3.37
N SER A 78 -11.49 -0.42 -3.99
CA SER A 78 -10.26 0.17 -3.47
C SER A 78 -9.57 1.04 -4.51
N THR A 79 -8.84 2.06 -4.07
CA THR A 79 -8.24 3.08 -4.96
C THR A 79 -6.72 3.15 -4.84
N GLY A 80 -6.07 2.19 -4.17
CA GLY A 80 -4.62 2.22 -3.93
C GLY A 80 -3.75 1.71 -5.08
N GLY A 81 -4.30 1.48 -6.27
CA GLY A 81 -3.54 0.92 -7.38
C GLY A 81 -3.34 1.89 -8.55
N SER A 82 -2.27 1.71 -9.33
CA SER A 82 -2.00 2.52 -10.52
C SER A 82 -1.20 1.77 -11.60
N TYR A 83 -1.11 2.38 -12.79
CA TYR A 83 -0.23 1.94 -13.89
C TYR A 83 0.78 3.01 -14.26
N SER A 84 1.98 2.58 -14.64
CA SER A 84 3.03 3.43 -15.19
C SER A 84 3.79 2.74 -16.34
N ILE A 85 4.58 3.51 -17.07
CA ILE A 85 5.66 3.01 -17.93
C ILE A 85 6.99 3.39 -17.27
N LEU A 86 7.84 2.41 -17.01
CA LEU A 86 9.24 2.65 -16.69
C LEU A 86 10.01 2.78 -18.00
N VAL A 87 10.80 3.83 -18.11
CA VAL A 87 11.61 4.16 -19.27
C VAL A 87 13.08 4.00 -18.90
N ASN A 88 13.86 3.29 -19.72
CA ASN A 88 15.28 3.10 -19.50
C ASN A 88 16.06 4.34 -19.98
N PRO A 89 16.68 5.14 -19.09
CA PRO A 89 17.41 6.35 -19.46
C PRO A 89 18.90 6.09 -19.74
N ALA A 90 19.37 4.84 -19.67
CA ALA A 90 20.79 4.54 -19.79
C ALA A 90 21.33 4.83 -21.19
N GLU A 91 22.52 5.42 -21.22
CA GLU A 91 23.38 5.34 -22.40
C GLU A 91 23.93 3.93 -22.52
N SER A 92 23.93 3.38 -23.73
CA SER A 92 24.37 2.01 -24.00
C SER A 92 25.10 1.92 -25.34
N GLU A 93 25.80 0.81 -25.58
CA GLU A 93 26.44 0.54 -26.87
C GLU A 93 25.44 0.54 -28.02
N LYS A 94 24.24 -0.02 -27.80
CA LYS A 94 23.11 0.15 -28.72
C LYS A 94 22.49 1.51 -28.52
N PHE A 95 22.18 2.21 -29.60
CA PHE A 95 21.56 3.52 -29.52
C PHE A 95 20.19 3.44 -28.80
N ASN A 96 20.07 4.15 -27.68
CA ASN A 96 18.85 4.27 -26.91
C ASN A 96 18.21 5.66 -27.15
N PRO A 97 17.03 5.75 -27.80
CA PRO A 97 16.32 7.01 -27.97
C PRO A 97 16.05 7.71 -26.64
N PHE A 98 15.80 6.93 -25.59
CA PHE A 98 15.32 7.41 -24.30
C PHE A 98 16.44 7.80 -23.31
N SER A 99 17.70 7.75 -23.72
CA SER A 99 18.76 8.43 -22.96
C SER A 99 18.57 9.96 -22.98
N SER A 100 17.93 10.49 -24.02
CA SER A 100 17.49 11.90 -24.08
C SER A 100 16.28 12.15 -23.19
N LYS A 101 16.39 13.15 -22.30
CA LYS A 101 15.28 13.62 -21.46
C LYS A 101 14.08 14.08 -22.29
N ASP A 102 14.31 14.81 -23.38
CA ASP A 102 13.22 15.32 -24.23
C ASP A 102 12.46 14.18 -24.91
N ALA A 103 13.16 13.15 -25.39
CA ALA A 103 12.52 11.95 -25.94
C ALA A 103 11.69 11.20 -24.89
N ARG A 104 12.14 11.12 -23.63
CA ARG A 104 11.33 10.56 -22.53
C ARG A 104 10.13 11.43 -22.23
N PHE A 105 10.33 12.74 -22.10
CA PHE A 105 9.26 13.70 -21.78
C PHE A 105 8.16 13.66 -22.84
N ALA A 106 8.53 13.55 -24.12
CA ALA A 106 7.62 13.46 -25.26
C ALA A 106 6.66 12.26 -25.18
N LEU A 107 7.05 11.16 -24.51
CA LEU A 107 6.16 10.01 -24.31
C LEU A 107 4.90 10.37 -23.51
N ASN A 108 4.90 11.45 -22.70
CA ASN A 108 3.70 11.91 -22.02
C ASN A 108 2.58 12.37 -22.98
N TYR A 109 2.95 12.83 -24.17
CA TYR A 109 2.01 13.19 -25.24
C TYR A 109 1.63 11.99 -26.12
N LEU A 110 2.42 10.90 -26.08
CA LEU A 110 2.16 9.69 -26.85
C LEU A 110 1.19 8.73 -26.17
N VAL A 111 1.05 8.79 -24.85
CA VAL A 111 0.15 7.89 -24.11
C VAL A 111 -1.27 8.50 -23.98
N ASP A 112 -2.27 7.83 -24.55
CA ASP A 112 -3.67 8.22 -24.39
C ASP A 112 -4.26 7.69 -23.07
N ARG A 113 -4.08 8.48 -22.01
CA ARG A 113 -4.61 8.14 -20.68
C ARG A 113 -6.13 8.07 -20.62
N LYS A 114 -6.85 8.80 -21.47
CA LYS A 114 -8.32 8.76 -21.51
C LYS A 114 -8.81 7.47 -22.14
N MET A 115 -8.19 7.05 -23.24
CA MET A 115 -8.45 5.76 -23.87
C MET A 115 -8.15 4.61 -22.90
N ILE A 116 -7.01 4.65 -22.19
CA ILE A 116 -6.66 3.64 -21.18
C ILE A 116 -7.77 3.52 -20.13
N VAL A 117 -8.24 4.63 -19.56
CA VAL A 117 -9.28 4.60 -18.51
C VAL A 117 -10.64 4.19 -19.07
N ASN A 118 -11.08 4.78 -20.17
CA ASN A 118 -12.44 4.59 -20.67
C ASN A 118 -12.61 3.25 -21.38
N GLU A 119 -11.63 2.84 -22.20
CA GLU A 119 -11.75 1.66 -23.06
C GLU A 119 -11.11 0.43 -22.43
N LEU A 120 -9.91 0.54 -21.87
CA LEU A 120 -9.19 -0.62 -21.31
C LEU A 120 -9.60 -0.93 -19.87
N MET A 121 -10.04 0.08 -19.10
CA MET A 121 -10.47 -0.07 -17.70
C MET A 121 -11.98 0.08 -17.52
N GLY A 122 -12.75 0.29 -18.59
CA GLY A 122 -14.21 0.44 -18.52
C GLY A 122 -14.69 1.61 -17.67
N GLY A 123 -13.87 2.65 -17.48
CA GLY A 123 -14.16 3.80 -16.62
C GLY A 123 -13.80 3.61 -15.14
N TYR A 124 -13.22 2.49 -14.73
CA TYR A 124 -12.87 2.18 -13.33
C TYR A 124 -11.47 2.68 -12.95
N GLY A 125 -11.30 4.00 -13.03
CA GLY A 125 -10.04 4.66 -12.72
C GLY A 125 -10.04 6.13 -13.12
N SER A 126 -8.92 6.79 -12.92
CA SER A 126 -8.72 8.19 -13.32
C SER A 126 -7.38 8.37 -14.05
N PRO A 127 -7.31 9.22 -15.08
CA PRO A 127 -6.03 9.59 -15.68
C PRO A 127 -5.13 10.27 -14.65
N ILE A 128 -3.87 9.85 -14.56
CA ILE A 128 -2.88 10.46 -13.67
C ILE A 128 -1.57 10.68 -14.42
N ILE A 129 -0.84 11.71 -14.05
CA ILE A 129 0.47 12.05 -14.63
C ILE A 129 1.61 11.99 -13.61
N SER A 130 1.28 11.78 -12.33
CA SER A 130 2.22 11.61 -11.22
C SER A 130 1.83 10.40 -10.37
N TYR A 131 2.65 10.11 -9.36
CA TYR A 131 2.38 9.04 -8.39
C TYR A 131 1.10 9.25 -7.58
N TYR A 132 0.75 10.51 -7.27
CA TYR A 132 -0.44 10.82 -6.48
C TYR A 132 -1.67 10.99 -7.38
N GLY A 133 -2.68 10.15 -7.17
CA GLY A 133 -3.96 10.18 -7.88
C GLY A 133 -5.07 10.87 -7.09
N PRO A 134 -6.25 11.12 -7.70
CA PRO A 134 -7.33 11.92 -7.11
C PRO A 134 -7.87 11.48 -5.74
N THR A 135 -7.62 10.23 -5.36
CA THR A 135 -8.05 9.62 -4.10
C THR A 135 -6.99 9.71 -3.00
N ASP A 136 -5.80 10.19 -3.33
CA ASP A 136 -4.71 10.33 -2.39
C ASP A 136 -4.82 11.64 -1.61
N PRO A 137 -4.58 11.65 -0.29
CA PRO A 137 -4.60 12.87 0.51
C PRO A 137 -3.70 13.98 -0.05
N GLU A 138 -2.53 13.62 -0.58
CA GLU A 138 -1.57 14.55 -1.20
C GLU A 138 -2.05 15.18 -2.51
N TYR A 139 -3.04 14.60 -3.20
CA TYR A 139 -3.44 15.10 -4.50
C TYR A 139 -3.88 16.56 -4.45
N LEU A 140 -4.70 16.92 -3.46
CA LEU A 140 -5.21 18.28 -3.29
C LEU A 140 -4.11 19.33 -3.14
N THR A 141 -2.93 18.94 -2.65
CA THR A 141 -1.79 19.85 -2.44
C THR A 141 -1.01 20.11 -3.73
N ILE A 142 -1.14 19.25 -4.75
CA ILE A 142 -0.35 19.31 -6.00
C ILE A 142 -1.16 19.59 -7.27
N ILE A 143 -2.50 19.69 -7.20
CA ILE A 143 -3.37 19.85 -8.39
C ILE A 143 -2.86 20.96 -9.32
N LYS A 144 -2.51 22.12 -8.75
CA LYS A 144 -2.06 23.28 -9.54
C LYS A 144 -0.81 22.97 -10.38
N GLN A 145 0.14 22.24 -9.81
CA GLN A 145 1.36 21.81 -10.49
C GLN A 145 1.03 20.82 -11.60
N LEU A 146 0.13 19.86 -11.35
CA LEU A 146 -0.26 18.86 -12.34
C LEU A 146 -0.97 19.49 -13.56
N GLU A 147 -1.91 20.39 -13.31
CA GLU A 147 -2.65 21.10 -14.37
C GLU A 147 -1.71 21.97 -15.24
N SER A 148 -0.60 22.45 -14.69
CA SER A 148 0.36 23.28 -15.44
C SER A 148 1.05 22.55 -16.60
N PHE A 149 1.18 21.21 -16.52
CA PHE A 149 1.74 20.40 -17.60
C PHE A 149 0.80 20.30 -18.82
N ASN A 150 -0.52 20.39 -18.59
CA ASN A 150 -1.55 20.35 -19.63
C ASN A 150 -1.34 19.19 -20.65
N PHE A 151 -0.88 18.03 -20.17
CA PHE A 151 -0.64 16.87 -21.02
C PHE A 151 -1.94 16.39 -21.66
N LYS A 152 -1.92 16.32 -22.99
CA LYS A 152 -2.99 15.79 -23.82
C LYS A 152 -2.38 14.85 -24.83
N TYR A 153 -3.09 13.77 -25.16
CA TYR A 153 -2.67 12.88 -26.22
C TYR A 153 -2.50 13.67 -27.53
N ASN A 154 -1.28 13.71 -28.02
CA ASN A 154 -0.84 14.45 -29.20
C ASN A 154 0.37 13.71 -29.80
N PRO A 155 0.13 12.61 -30.54
CA PRO A 155 1.20 11.79 -31.11
C PRO A 155 2.05 12.55 -32.12
N THR A 156 1.50 13.56 -32.80
CA THR A 156 2.24 14.43 -33.72
C THR A 156 3.30 15.26 -32.99
N LEU A 157 2.94 15.87 -31.85
CA LEU A 157 3.90 16.61 -31.03
C LEU A 157 4.96 15.67 -30.42
N ALA A 158 4.54 14.46 -30.01
CA ALA A 158 5.49 13.46 -29.53
C ALA A 158 6.49 13.06 -30.64
N GLU A 159 6.02 12.82 -31.86
CA GLU A 159 6.88 12.51 -33.02
C GLU A 159 7.84 13.67 -33.31
N GLU A 160 7.37 14.92 -33.28
CA GLU A 160 8.20 16.11 -33.52
C GLU A 160 9.38 16.18 -32.56
N ILE A 161 9.11 16.14 -31.24
CA ILE A 161 10.14 16.26 -30.19
C ILE A 161 11.11 15.05 -30.25
N ILE A 162 10.59 13.84 -30.42
CA ILE A 162 11.43 12.64 -30.53
C ILE A 162 12.31 12.73 -31.78
N SER A 163 11.76 13.14 -32.93
CA SER A 163 12.49 13.26 -34.18
C SER A 163 13.61 14.30 -34.09
N GLU A 164 13.36 15.45 -33.46
CA GLU A 164 14.38 16.49 -33.22
C GLU A 164 15.53 15.92 -32.38
N SER A 165 15.22 15.29 -31.24
CA SER A 165 16.21 14.63 -30.37
C SER A 165 17.03 13.54 -31.08
N LEU A 166 16.42 12.81 -32.02
CA LEU A 166 17.10 11.80 -32.82
C LEU A 166 18.06 12.42 -33.83
N VAL A 167 17.61 13.44 -34.56
CA VAL A 167 18.42 14.14 -35.59
C VAL A 167 19.62 14.84 -34.96
N GLU A 168 19.43 15.49 -33.80
CA GLU A 168 20.52 16.14 -33.05
C GLU A 168 21.60 15.15 -32.61
N ARG A 169 21.21 13.88 -32.38
CA ARG A 169 22.11 12.79 -32.02
C ARG A 169 22.57 11.95 -33.22
N GLY A 170 22.39 12.47 -34.44
CA GLY A 170 22.96 11.91 -35.67
C GLY A 170 22.12 10.82 -36.35
N ALA A 171 20.91 10.54 -35.85
CA ALA A 171 20.02 9.59 -36.50
C ALA A 171 19.31 10.21 -37.72
N VAL A 172 19.01 9.39 -38.72
CA VAL A 172 18.36 9.78 -39.97
C VAL A 172 17.16 8.90 -40.26
N LYS A 173 16.10 9.46 -40.83
CA LYS A 173 14.91 8.70 -41.26
C LYS A 173 15.06 8.36 -42.74
N ILE A 174 15.26 7.08 -43.05
CA ILE A 174 15.39 6.55 -44.43
C ILE A 174 14.32 5.47 -44.61
N ASP A 175 13.57 5.53 -45.71
CA ASP A 175 12.47 4.58 -46.01
C ASP A 175 11.45 4.45 -44.86
N ASN A 176 11.12 5.58 -44.22
CA ASN A 176 10.28 5.67 -43.03
C ASN A 176 10.80 4.88 -41.80
N LYS A 177 12.09 4.57 -41.76
CA LYS A 177 12.76 3.94 -40.62
C LYS A 177 13.87 4.82 -40.06
N TRP A 178 13.92 4.94 -38.74
CA TRP A 178 15.00 5.62 -38.04
C TRP A 178 16.24 4.75 -38.02
N LYS A 179 17.37 5.33 -38.45
CA LYS A 179 18.68 4.66 -38.51
C LYS A 179 19.78 5.49 -37.88
N ILE A 180 20.76 4.82 -37.31
CA ILE A 180 22.01 5.39 -36.80
C ILE A 180 23.14 4.47 -37.27
N GLU A 181 24.19 5.02 -37.87
CA GLU A 181 25.33 4.24 -38.39
C GLU A 181 24.91 3.04 -39.28
N ASP A 182 23.91 3.26 -40.15
CA ASP A 182 23.27 2.28 -41.05
C ASP A 182 22.36 1.21 -40.39
N ASP A 183 22.33 1.12 -39.05
CA ASP A 183 21.48 0.21 -38.30
C ASP A 183 20.12 0.84 -37.95
N GLU A 184 19.04 0.05 -38.03
CA GLU A 184 17.72 0.50 -37.57
C GLU A 184 17.67 0.66 -36.06
N ILE A 185 17.08 1.77 -35.60
CA ILE A 185 16.90 2.01 -34.16
C ILE A 185 15.80 1.08 -33.64
N GLN A 186 16.22 0.10 -32.83
CA GLN A 186 15.33 -0.87 -32.20
C GLN A 186 14.92 -0.43 -30.80
N ILE A 187 13.61 -0.49 -30.51
CA ILE A 187 13.06 -0.30 -29.16
C ILE A 187 12.53 -1.63 -28.65
N THR A 188 13.04 -2.11 -27.53
CA THR A 188 12.51 -3.30 -26.84
C THR A 188 11.52 -2.88 -25.76
N ILE A 189 10.29 -3.36 -25.84
CA ILE A 189 9.24 -3.11 -24.85
C ILE A 189 8.96 -4.40 -24.10
N PHE A 190 9.21 -4.41 -22.79
CA PHE A 190 8.80 -5.50 -21.92
C PHE A 190 7.33 -5.33 -21.54
N ILE A 191 6.49 -6.28 -21.94
CA ILE A 191 5.04 -6.22 -21.80
C ILE A 191 4.58 -7.29 -20.80
N ARG A 192 3.88 -6.86 -19.74
CA ARG A 192 3.28 -7.76 -18.75
C ARG A 192 2.06 -8.46 -19.34
N SER A 193 2.24 -9.73 -19.67
CA SER A 193 1.23 -10.55 -20.35
C SER A 193 0.22 -11.22 -19.42
N ASP A 194 0.53 -11.29 -18.13
CA ASP A 194 -0.33 -11.81 -17.05
C ASP A 194 -1.38 -10.80 -16.56
N ASP A 195 -1.35 -9.58 -17.10
CA ASP A 195 -2.30 -8.50 -16.84
C ASP A 195 -2.86 -7.97 -18.18
N PRO A 196 -4.14 -8.20 -18.48
CA PRO A 196 -4.73 -7.83 -19.77
C PRO A 196 -4.65 -6.34 -20.11
N VAL A 197 -4.77 -5.46 -19.10
CA VAL A 197 -4.73 -4.01 -19.31
C VAL A 197 -3.30 -3.57 -19.64
N ARG A 198 -2.31 -4.05 -18.87
CA ARG A 198 -0.89 -3.74 -19.16
C ARG A 198 -0.42 -4.32 -20.48
N LYS A 199 -0.90 -5.50 -20.85
CA LYS A 199 -0.67 -6.07 -22.18
C LYS A 199 -1.17 -5.14 -23.28
N SER A 200 -2.41 -4.69 -23.18
CA SER A 200 -3.04 -3.80 -24.17
C SER A 200 -2.32 -2.46 -24.28
N ILE A 201 -1.95 -1.84 -23.14
CA ILE A 201 -1.14 -0.62 -23.09
C ILE A 201 0.17 -0.80 -23.86
N GLY A 202 0.90 -1.90 -23.61
CA GLY A 202 2.16 -2.19 -24.28
C GLY A 202 2.01 -2.41 -25.79
N GLU A 203 0.92 -3.05 -26.23
CA GLU A 203 0.63 -3.30 -27.64
C GLU A 203 0.28 -2.02 -28.40
N ILE A 204 -0.51 -1.13 -27.80
CA ILE A 204 -0.85 0.18 -28.36
C ILE A 204 0.41 1.05 -28.48
N LEU A 205 1.20 1.16 -27.41
CA LEU A 205 2.44 1.94 -27.42
C LEU A 205 3.45 1.38 -28.43
N SER A 206 3.51 0.06 -28.60
CA SER A 206 4.34 -0.55 -29.65
C SER A 206 3.92 -0.10 -31.05
N ALA A 207 2.62 -0.10 -31.34
CA ALA A 207 2.11 0.31 -32.65
C ALA A 207 2.37 1.79 -32.94
N GLU A 208 2.21 2.66 -31.94
CA GLU A 208 2.54 4.09 -32.04
C GLU A 208 4.02 4.32 -32.39
N LEU A 209 4.93 3.61 -31.72
CA LEU A 209 6.37 3.71 -31.99
C LEU A 209 6.75 3.10 -33.36
N GLU A 210 6.12 1.99 -33.77
CA GLU A 210 6.28 1.42 -35.11
C GLU A 210 5.86 2.44 -36.19
N ASN A 211 4.74 3.15 -35.99
CA ASN A 211 4.25 4.19 -36.90
C ASN A 211 5.20 5.38 -37.02
N MET A 212 5.89 5.75 -35.94
CA MET A 212 6.92 6.79 -35.94
C MET A 212 8.21 6.39 -36.67
N GLY A 213 8.34 5.12 -37.09
CA GLY A 213 9.47 4.61 -37.86
C GLY A 213 10.52 3.87 -37.04
N PHE A 214 10.23 3.50 -35.79
CA PHE A 214 11.12 2.60 -35.04
C PHE A 214 10.90 1.14 -35.45
N THR A 215 11.86 0.29 -35.13
CA THR A 215 11.68 -1.16 -35.14
C THR A 215 11.43 -1.63 -33.71
N VAL A 216 10.23 -2.15 -33.43
CA VAL A 216 9.84 -2.50 -32.05
C VAL A 216 9.95 -4.00 -31.83
N LYS A 217 10.62 -4.38 -30.73
CA LYS A 217 10.69 -5.76 -30.23
C LYS A 217 9.81 -5.87 -28.98
N LYS A 218 8.74 -6.66 -29.06
CA LYS A 218 7.83 -6.94 -27.94
C LYS A 218 8.35 -8.14 -27.16
N ASP A 219 8.70 -7.94 -25.89
CA ASP A 219 9.10 -9.02 -24.99
C ASP A 219 8.01 -9.28 -23.95
N TYR A 220 7.24 -10.36 -24.15
CA TYR A 220 6.16 -10.72 -23.22
C TYR A 220 6.70 -11.50 -22.02
N GLY A 221 6.18 -11.19 -20.83
CA GLY A 221 6.56 -11.88 -19.60
C GLY A 221 5.60 -11.66 -18.44
N ASP A 222 5.85 -12.35 -17.34
CA ASP A 222 5.20 -12.16 -16.04
C ASP A 222 6.10 -11.32 -15.10
N LEU A 223 5.72 -11.21 -13.82
CA LEU A 223 6.55 -10.50 -12.84
C LEU A 223 7.92 -11.18 -12.65
N ASN A 224 8.01 -12.50 -12.66
CA ASN A 224 9.26 -13.23 -12.46
C ASN A 224 10.29 -12.91 -13.56
N LYS A 225 9.84 -12.87 -14.81
CA LYS A 225 10.70 -12.47 -15.92
C LYS A 225 11.01 -10.97 -15.88
N ALA A 226 10.05 -10.12 -15.53
CA ALA A 226 10.28 -8.67 -15.38
C ALA A 226 11.32 -8.39 -14.30
N PHE A 227 11.24 -9.13 -13.21
CA PHE A 227 12.26 -9.16 -12.18
C PHE A 227 13.62 -9.40 -12.86
N VAL A 228 13.84 -10.49 -13.57
CA VAL A 228 15.16 -10.80 -14.15
C VAL A 228 15.62 -9.78 -15.22
N VAL A 229 14.73 -9.41 -16.12
CA VAL A 229 15.08 -8.63 -17.33
C VAL A 229 15.09 -7.12 -17.08
N VAL A 230 14.14 -6.60 -16.30
CA VAL A 230 13.99 -5.16 -16.07
C VAL A 230 14.73 -4.76 -14.80
N TYR A 231 14.39 -5.42 -13.69
CA TYR A 231 14.86 -5.02 -12.36
C TYR A 231 16.16 -5.68 -11.90
N GLY A 232 16.64 -6.69 -12.62
CA GLY A 232 17.80 -7.51 -12.24
C GLY A 232 18.91 -7.50 -13.29
N SER A 233 18.95 -6.49 -14.16
CA SER A 233 19.99 -6.37 -15.17
C SER A 233 20.49 -4.94 -15.28
N ASN A 234 21.73 -4.79 -15.74
CA ASN A 234 22.30 -3.48 -16.03
C ASN A 234 21.45 -2.79 -17.12
N PRO A 235 20.87 -1.61 -16.87
CA PRO A 235 20.08 -0.91 -17.87
C PRO A 235 20.90 -0.55 -19.13
N ALA A 236 22.23 -0.40 -19.02
CA ALA A 236 23.11 -0.18 -20.17
C ALA A 236 23.29 -1.41 -21.07
N ASP A 237 22.86 -2.61 -20.65
CA ASP A 237 22.82 -3.80 -21.53
C ASP A 237 21.72 -3.67 -22.60
N SER A 238 20.81 -2.68 -22.48
CA SER A 238 19.71 -2.43 -23.42
C SER A 238 18.84 -3.67 -23.70
N LYS A 239 18.62 -4.50 -22.67
CA LYS A 239 17.69 -5.65 -22.72
C LYS A 239 16.22 -5.22 -22.81
N TRP A 240 15.93 -4.00 -22.37
CA TRP A 240 14.63 -3.35 -22.40
C TRP A 240 14.82 -1.83 -22.52
N ASN A 241 13.86 -1.17 -23.15
CA ASN A 241 13.79 0.29 -23.24
C ASN A 241 12.56 0.83 -22.50
N LEU A 242 11.43 0.11 -22.57
CA LEU A 242 10.17 0.46 -21.93
C LEU A 242 9.59 -0.75 -21.19
N TYR A 243 8.95 -0.54 -20.06
CA TYR A 243 8.30 -1.59 -19.27
C TYR A 243 6.93 -1.15 -18.74
N THR A 244 5.90 -1.99 -18.95
CA THR A 244 4.54 -1.75 -18.44
C THR A 244 4.42 -2.12 -16.95
N GLU A 245 4.45 -1.12 -16.07
CA GLU A 245 4.38 -1.27 -14.62
C GLU A 245 2.95 -1.23 -14.08
N GLY A 246 2.76 -1.85 -12.91
CA GLY A 246 1.54 -1.76 -12.13
C GLY A 246 1.87 -1.75 -10.65
N TRP A 247 1.16 -0.93 -9.89
CA TRP A 247 1.40 -0.68 -8.47
C TRP A 247 0.14 -0.95 -7.65
N GLY A 248 0.35 -1.28 -6.39
CA GLY A 248 -0.69 -1.44 -5.37
C GLY A 248 -0.14 -1.05 -4.01
N ARG A 249 -0.95 -0.38 -3.21
CA ARG A 249 -0.62 0.00 -1.84
C ARG A 249 -1.01 -1.10 -0.85
N SER A 250 -0.21 -1.26 0.20
CA SER A 250 -0.49 -2.22 1.29
C SER A 250 -1.32 -1.61 2.42
N ALA A 251 -1.51 -0.29 2.42
CA ALA A 251 -2.32 0.47 3.36
C ALA A 251 -2.64 1.85 2.79
N PHE A 252 -3.67 2.50 3.32
CA PHE A 252 -3.96 3.91 3.06
C PHE A 252 -3.07 4.81 3.94
N VAL A 253 -2.49 5.89 3.38
CA VAL A 253 -1.50 6.73 4.07
C VAL A 253 -1.88 8.21 3.94
N LYS A 254 -1.92 8.92 5.07
CA LYS A 254 -2.23 10.36 5.13
C LYS A 254 -1.05 11.23 4.73
N TYR A 255 0.08 11.05 5.40
CA TYR A 255 1.32 11.78 5.14
C TYR A 255 2.33 10.84 4.50
N ASP A 256 2.33 10.77 3.17
CA ASP A 256 3.28 9.91 2.46
C ASP A 256 4.68 10.54 2.48
N SER A 257 5.63 9.87 3.14
CA SER A 257 7.05 10.24 3.19
C SER A 257 7.93 9.37 2.28
N ILE A 258 7.38 8.30 1.70
CA ILE A 258 8.14 7.24 1.00
C ILE A 258 7.86 7.26 -0.50
N GLY A 259 6.61 7.51 -0.90
CA GLY A 259 6.12 7.29 -2.25
C GLY A 259 6.93 8.01 -3.32
N LEU A 260 7.26 9.29 -3.12
CA LEU A 260 8.07 10.03 -4.10
C LEU A 260 9.50 9.48 -4.22
N SER A 261 10.13 9.12 -3.09
CA SER A 261 11.45 8.49 -3.07
C SER A 261 11.43 7.18 -3.84
N GLN A 262 10.43 6.33 -3.59
CA GLN A 262 10.25 5.06 -4.28
C GLN A 262 10.01 5.23 -5.78
N MET A 263 9.28 6.26 -6.18
CA MET A 263 8.83 6.43 -7.57
C MET A 263 9.75 7.27 -8.44
N TYR A 264 10.62 8.10 -7.87
CA TYR A 264 11.43 9.02 -8.67
C TYR A 264 12.91 9.05 -8.27
N SER A 265 13.28 8.69 -7.05
CA SER A 265 14.61 9.03 -6.53
C SER A 265 15.59 7.85 -6.59
N PRO A 266 16.79 8.06 -7.18
CA PRO A 266 17.88 7.08 -7.18
C PRO A 266 18.18 6.49 -5.81
N TRP A 267 18.29 7.30 -4.76
CA TRP A 267 18.74 6.83 -3.43
C TRP A 267 17.87 5.71 -2.84
N PHE A 268 16.62 5.58 -3.27
CA PHE A 268 15.69 4.57 -2.78
C PHE A 268 15.95 3.17 -3.39
N SER A 269 16.86 3.06 -4.36
CA SER A 269 17.18 1.80 -5.06
C SER A 269 15.95 1.18 -5.76
N ASN A 270 15.11 2.00 -6.40
CA ASN A 270 13.96 1.56 -7.21
C ASN A 270 13.89 2.26 -8.59
N MET A 271 14.99 2.91 -8.97
CA MET A 271 15.22 3.53 -10.29
C MET A 271 16.18 2.62 -11.10
N PRO A 272 16.22 2.75 -12.45
CA PRO A 272 17.06 1.91 -13.29
C PRO A 272 18.52 1.87 -12.80
N GLY A 273 19.02 0.66 -12.53
CA GLY A 273 20.34 0.40 -11.94
C GLY A 273 20.31 -0.10 -10.49
N PHE A 274 19.26 0.23 -9.70
CA PHE A 274 19.06 -0.24 -8.31
C PHE A 274 20.19 0.09 -7.32
N ASN A 275 21.06 1.06 -7.66
CA ASN A 275 22.30 1.34 -6.94
C ASN A 275 23.25 0.14 -6.85
N ASP A 276 23.15 -0.80 -7.79
CA ASP A 276 24.16 -1.85 -7.93
C ASP A 276 25.46 -1.20 -8.45
N PRO A 277 26.58 -1.29 -7.71
CA PRO A 277 27.83 -0.62 -8.07
C PRO A 277 28.46 -1.17 -9.36
N THR A 278 28.00 -2.30 -9.87
CA THR A 278 28.45 -2.91 -11.12
C THR A 278 27.64 -2.46 -12.34
N TYR A 279 26.54 -1.73 -12.13
CA TYR A 279 25.62 -1.31 -13.19
C TYR A 279 25.75 0.18 -13.52
N TRP A 280 25.19 0.56 -14.66
CA TRP A 280 24.83 1.96 -14.89
C TRP A 280 23.64 2.33 -14.00
N ASN A 281 23.70 3.47 -13.33
CA ASN A 281 22.67 3.93 -12.41
C ASN A 281 22.11 5.29 -12.87
N TYR A 282 20.79 5.42 -12.81
CA TYR A 282 20.15 6.73 -12.96
C TYR A 282 20.53 7.61 -11.76
N GLU A 283 20.91 8.86 -12.03
CA GLU A 283 21.29 9.83 -11.01
C GLU A 283 20.47 11.11 -11.16
N ASN A 284 19.98 11.64 -10.03
CA ASN A 284 19.33 12.94 -9.97
C ASN A 284 19.45 13.49 -8.54
N LYS A 285 20.49 14.30 -8.34
CA LYS A 285 20.79 14.89 -7.03
C LYS A 285 19.65 15.76 -6.49
N LYS A 286 18.93 16.48 -7.35
CA LYS A 286 17.83 17.35 -6.91
C LYS A 286 16.65 16.53 -6.38
N LEU A 287 16.27 15.45 -7.08
CA LEU A 287 15.25 14.53 -6.59
C LEU A 287 15.70 13.86 -5.29
N ASP A 288 16.96 13.43 -5.21
CA ASP A 288 17.49 12.84 -3.98
C ASP A 288 17.39 13.81 -2.81
N GLU A 289 17.87 15.05 -2.94
CA GLU A 289 17.80 16.08 -1.90
C GLU A 289 16.34 16.35 -1.47
N LEU A 290 15.45 16.66 -2.42
CA LEU A 290 14.05 16.97 -2.11
C LEU A 290 13.34 15.82 -1.39
N THR A 291 13.53 14.59 -1.87
CA THR A 291 12.82 13.43 -1.32
C THR A 291 13.46 12.91 -0.03
N GLN A 292 14.76 13.09 0.17
CA GLN A 292 15.41 12.82 1.46
C GLN A 292 14.95 13.82 2.53
N GLU A 293 14.78 15.10 2.19
CA GLU A 293 14.21 16.10 3.11
C GLU A 293 12.79 15.74 3.54
N ILE A 294 11.93 15.30 2.60
CA ILE A 294 10.58 14.81 2.91
C ILE A 294 10.65 13.56 3.79
N TYR A 295 11.47 12.59 3.41
CA TYR A 295 11.60 11.30 4.11
C TYR A 295 12.06 11.48 5.56
N LYS A 296 13.07 12.34 5.81
CA LYS A 296 13.64 12.58 7.14
C LYS A 296 12.92 13.65 7.97
N GLY A 297 11.80 14.18 7.50
CA GLY A 297 11.12 15.26 8.24
C GLY A 297 11.94 16.56 8.33
N SER A 298 12.83 16.82 7.37
CA SER A 298 13.71 18.00 7.37
C SER A 298 13.00 19.27 6.86
N PHE A 299 11.86 19.60 7.47
CA PHE A 299 11.05 20.77 7.15
C PHE A 299 10.49 21.41 8.42
N GLU A 300 10.28 22.72 8.37
CA GLU A 300 9.87 23.46 9.56
C GLU A 300 8.36 23.53 9.79
N THR A 301 7.57 23.37 8.72
CA THR A 301 6.11 23.48 8.75
C THR A 301 5.45 22.55 7.73
N SER A 302 4.14 22.36 7.87
CA SER A 302 3.33 21.60 6.90
C SER A 302 3.33 22.24 5.51
N GLU A 303 3.38 23.57 5.43
CA GLU A 303 3.48 24.31 4.18
C GLU A 303 4.83 24.07 3.49
N LYS A 304 5.93 24.03 4.25
CA LYS A 304 7.25 23.73 3.69
C LYS A 304 7.31 22.29 3.17
N ARG A 305 6.76 21.32 3.90
CA ARG A 305 6.59 19.94 3.42
C ARG A 305 5.81 19.90 2.10
N THR A 306 4.71 20.64 2.03
CA THR A 306 3.89 20.74 0.81
C THR A 306 4.70 21.30 -0.37
N GLN A 307 5.51 22.34 -0.16
CA GLN A 307 6.38 22.90 -1.21
C GLN A 307 7.39 21.86 -1.72
N LEU A 308 8.04 21.11 -0.81
CA LEU A 308 8.99 20.05 -1.19
C LEU A 308 8.30 18.98 -2.06
N ILE A 309 7.10 18.55 -1.68
CA ILE A 309 6.30 17.58 -2.45
C ILE A 309 5.96 18.13 -3.83
N GLN A 310 5.50 19.38 -3.92
CA GLN A 310 5.19 20.03 -5.19
C GLN A 310 6.42 20.10 -6.11
N GLU A 311 7.59 20.47 -5.59
CA GLU A 311 8.85 20.53 -6.34
C GLU A 311 9.31 19.15 -6.80
N ALA A 312 9.26 18.14 -5.93
CA ALA A 312 9.67 16.78 -6.22
C ALA A 312 8.77 16.12 -7.28
N VAL A 313 7.45 16.33 -7.21
CA VAL A 313 6.50 15.85 -8.22
C VAL A 313 6.79 16.47 -9.58
N VAL A 314 6.99 17.80 -9.64
CA VAL A 314 7.30 18.49 -10.89
C VAL A 314 8.61 17.98 -11.49
N GLU A 315 9.65 17.80 -10.67
CA GLU A 315 10.93 17.26 -11.13
C GLU A 315 10.80 15.82 -11.64
N GLY A 316 10.10 14.94 -10.92
CA GLY A 316 9.88 13.56 -11.32
C GLY A 316 9.12 13.43 -12.65
N ILE A 317 8.10 14.26 -12.86
CA ILE A 317 7.38 14.34 -14.14
C ILE A 317 8.31 14.83 -15.26
N ASN A 318 9.08 15.91 -15.02
CA ASN A 318 10.02 16.45 -16.01
C ASN A 318 11.08 15.43 -16.43
N GLU A 319 11.57 14.62 -15.50
CA GLU A 319 12.57 13.57 -15.78
C GLU A 319 12.01 12.40 -16.58
N SER A 320 10.72 12.11 -16.42
CA SER A 320 9.97 11.12 -17.21
C SER A 320 10.64 9.74 -17.29
N VAL A 321 11.41 9.37 -16.26
CA VAL A 321 11.94 8.00 -16.12
C VAL A 321 10.81 7.04 -15.76
N ARG A 322 9.81 7.52 -15.01
CA ARG A 322 8.58 6.77 -14.71
C ARG A 322 7.36 7.63 -15.07
N ILE A 323 6.61 7.19 -16.07
CA ILE A 323 5.46 7.92 -16.61
C ILE A 323 4.17 7.27 -16.09
N PHE A 324 3.43 7.96 -15.25
CA PHE A 324 2.15 7.45 -14.74
C PHE A 324 1.04 7.60 -15.79
N LEU A 325 0.09 6.64 -15.78
CA LEU A 325 -0.95 6.50 -16.80
C LEU A 325 -2.35 6.65 -16.21
N ALA A 326 -2.69 5.82 -15.23
CA ALA A 326 -4.01 5.76 -14.62
C ALA A 326 -3.93 5.27 -13.16
N SER A 327 -4.72 5.87 -12.27
CA SER A 327 -5.08 5.27 -10.99
C SER A 327 -6.27 4.33 -11.21
N LYS A 328 -6.36 3.29 -10.39
CA LYS A 328 -7.34 2.21 -10.53
C LYS A 328 -8.42 2.29 -9.46
N ILE A 329 -9.63 1.91 -9.81
CA ILE A 329 -10.67 1.50 -8.87
C ILE A 329 -10.75 -0.02 -8.96
N ASP A 330 -10.00 -0.72 -8.11
CA ASP A 330 -9.98 -2.18 -8.09
C ASP A 330 -11.21 -2.69 -7.33
N GLN A 331 -11.99 -3.59 -7.95
CA GLN A 331 -13.18 -4.20 -7.32
C GLN A 331 -12.85 -5.60 -6.82
N TYR A 332 -13.06 -5.85 -5.53
CA TYR A 332 -12.89 -7.15 -4.88
C TYR A 332 -14.24 -7.79 -4.59
N VAL A 333 -14.28 -9.13 -4.64
CA VAL A 333 -15.49 -9.91 -4.37
C VAL A 333 -15.31 -10.79 -3.16
N VAL A 334 -16.36 -10.83 -2.34
CA VAL A 334 -16.47 -11.65 -1.14
C VAL A 334 -17.83 -12.35 -1.19
N ASN A 335 -17.90 -13.61 -0.74
CA ASN A 335 -19.17 -14.33 -0.63
C ASN A 335 -20.11 -13.62 0.36
N GLN A 336 -21.41 -13.60 0.05
CA GLN A 336 -22.41 -12.94 0.90
C GLN A 336 -22.47 -13.44 2.36
N ASN A 337 -22.06 -14.69 2.61
CA ASN A 337 -22.08 -15.32 3.94
C ASN A 337 -20.90 -14.90 4.82
N VAL A 338 -19.88 -14.25 4.26
CA VAL A 338 -18.72 -13.76 5.03
C VAL A 338 -19.06 -12.42 5.66
N GLU A 339 -18.85 -12.30 6.97
CA GLU A 339 -19.01 -11.06 7.73
C GLU A 339 -17.64 -10.56 8.23
N GLY A 340 -17.58 -9.33 8.76
CA GLY A 340 -16.35 -8.80 9.37
C GLY A 340 -15.26 -8.32 8.40
N VAL A 341 -15.60 -8.09 7.12
CA VAL A 341 -14.66 -7.60 6.10
C VAL A 341 -14.27 -6.15 6.37
N ILE A 342 -12.96 -5.83 6.31
CA ILE A 342 -12.41 -4.49 6.52
C ILE A 342 -11.74 -4.00 5.23
N ASN A 343 -12.47 -3.17 4.50
CA ASN A 343 -12.05 -2.65 3.20
C ASN A 343 -11.19 -1.38 3.35
N ASP A 344 -9.89 -1.57 3.60
CA ASP A 344 -8.90 -0.49 3.62
C ASP A 344 -8.91 0.32 2.31
N LEU A 345 -8.81 1.65 2.38
CA LEU A 345 -8.91 2.50 1.20
C LEU A 345 -7.77 2.33 0.18
N GLY A 346 -6.59 1.92 0.65
CA GLY A 346 -5.42 1.66 -0.16
C GLY A 346 -5.33 0.18 -0.56
N ALA A 347 -5.34 -0.73 0.43
CA ALA A 347 -5.16 -2.16 0.20
C ALA A 347 -6.42 -2.86 -0.33
N GLY A 348 -7.60 -2.36 0.02
CA GLY A 348 -8.89 -3.00 -0.23
C GLY A 348 -9.19 -4.17 0.72
N VAL A 349 -10.00 -5.11 0.23
CA VAL A 349 -10.30 -6.39 0.92
C VAL A 349 -9.01 -7.15 1.30
N PRO A 350 -7.95 -7.20 0.47
CA PRO A 350 -6.68 -7.84 0.83
C PRO A 350 -5.85 -7.11 1.91
N SER A 351 -6.43 -6.19 2.67
CA SER A 351 -5.79 -5.60 3.84
C SER A 351 -5.44 -6.68 4.87
N ARG A 352 -4.50 -6.37 5.78
CA ARG A 352 -4.18 -7.29 6.88
C ARG A 352 -5.37 -7.53 7.81
N PHE A 353 -6.30 -6.58 7.90
CA PHE A 353 -7.39 -6.62 8.88
C PHE A 353 -8.52 -7.57 8.49
N THR A 354 -8.86 -7.64 7.20
CA THR A 354 -9.91 -8.55 6.71
C THR A 354 -9.70 -10.00 7.15
N PRO A 355 -8.59 -10.68 6.84
CA PRO A 355 -8.41 -12.09 7.21
C PRO A 355 -8.33 -12.32 8.73
N ILE A 356 -7.96 -11.30 9.53
CA ILE A 356 -7.93 -11.39 10.99
C ILE A 356 -9.33 -11.27 11.60
N ASN A 357 -10.18 -10.44 11.00
CA ASN A 357 -11.48 -10.06 11.55
C ASN A 357 -12.67 -10.76 10.89
N ALA A 358 -12.50 -11.28 9.67
CA ALA A 358 -13.58 -11.92 8.94
C ALA A 358 -13.99 -13.25 9.58
N LYS A 359 -15.27 -13.59 9.41
CA LYS A 359 -15.87 -14.85 9.86
C LYS A 359 -16.82 -15.38 8.80
N ASN A 360 -16.90 -16.70 8.71
CA ASN A 360 -17.88 -17.42 7.90
C ASN A 360 -18.63 -18.43 8.79
N ASN A 361 -19.41 -19.32 8.17
CA ASN A 361 -20.13 -20.37 8.90
C ASN A 361 -19.25 -21.58 9.26
N ASP A 362 -18.02 -21.61 8.76
CA ASP A 362 -17.03 -22.65 8.96
C ASP A 362 -15.91 -22.15 9.89
N ASN A 363 -14.97 -23.03 10.26
CA ASN A 363 -13.80 -22.64 11.04
C ASN A 363 -12.55 -22.41 10.15
N GLU A 364 -12.69 -22.42 8.82
CA GLU A 364 -11.61 -22.17 7.87
C GLU A 364 -12.07 -21.11 6.86
N LEU A 365 -11.25 -20.08 6.62
CA LEU A 365 -11.43 -19.17 5.48
C LEU A 365 -10.66 -19.70 4.27
N VAL A 366 -11.31 -19.79 3.12
CA VAL A 366 -10.68 -20.16 1.84
C VAL A 366 -10.57 -18.93 0.94
N ILE A 367 -9.35 -18.42 0.80
CA ILE A 367 -9.04 -17.19 0.09
C ILE A 367 -8.32 -17.53 -1.22
N ALA A 368 -8.91 -17.18 -2.35
CA ALA A 368 -8.21 -17.29 -3.61
C ALA A 368 -7.24 -16.12 -3.83
N VAL A 369 -6.07 -16.42 -4.37
CA VAL A 369 -5.02 -15.45 -4.73
C VAL A 369 -4.57 -15.68 -6.17
N LYS A 370 -4.13 -14.65 -6.89
CA LYS A 370 -3.61 -14.85 -8.26
C LYS A 370 -2.28 -15.60 -8.26
N GLN A 371 -1.46 -15.40 -7.23
CA GLN A 371 -0.22 -16.12 -6.97
C GLN A 371 -0.11 -16.35 -5.46
N ILE A 372 0.44 -17.48 -5.04
CA ILE A 372 0.70 -17.72 -3.60
C ILE A 372 2.00 -17.07 -3.11
N TYR A 373 2.96 -16.81 -4.01
CA TYR A 373 4.15 -15.99 -3.77
C TYR A 373 4.83 -15.65 -5.12
N GLN A 374 5.60 -14.56 -5.17
CA GLN A 374 6.52 -14.28 -6.29
C GLN A 374 7.89 -13.75 -5.82
N GLY A 375 7.94 -13.05 -4.70
CA GLY A 375 9.16 -12.59 -4.04
C GLY A 375 9.68 -13.57 -2.98
N ALA A 376 10.88 -13.29 -2.46
CA ALA A 376 11.48 -14.07 -1.39
C ALA A 376 10.89 -13.70 -0.01
N TRP A 377 10.72 -14.68 0.88
CA TRP A 377 10.18 -14.47 2.24
C TRP A 377 11.31 -14.18 3.23
N ASN A 378 11.89 -12.98 3.15
CA ASN A 378 12.75 -12.42 4.18
C ASN A 378 12.35 -10.97 4.48
N PRO A 379 12.29 -10.52 5.74
CA PRO A 379 11.81 -9.17 6.07
C PRO A 379 12.82 -8.04 5.83
N VAL A 380 14.05 -8.33 5.36
CA VAL A 380 15.09 -7.31 5.15
C VAL A 380 14.94 -6.66 3.77
N MET A 381 15.02 -7.47 2.71
CA MET A 381 14.86 -7.02 1.31
C MET A 381 14.09 -8.06 0.48
N GLY A 382 13.25 -8.87 1.13
CA GLY A 382 12.24 -9.72 0.53
C GLY A 382 10.85 -9.07 0.60
N LEU A 383 9.81 -9.90 0.50
CA LEU A 383 8.39 -9.52 0.61
C LEU A 383 8.07 -8.31 -0.28
N THR A 384 8.57 -8.29 -1.51
CA THR A 384 8.44 -7.14 -2.42
C THR A 384 7.21 -7.20 -3.33
N ASP A 385 6.55 -8.35 -3.40
CA ASP A 385 5.30 -8.54 -4.15
C ASP A 385 4.07 -8.44 -3.24
N THR A 386 2.93 -8.02 -3.81
CA THR A 386 1.67 -7.88 -3.06
C THR A 386 1.17 -9.21 -2.49
N TYR A 387 1.42 -10.35 -3.16
CA TYR A 387 0.89 -11.64 -2.74
C TYR A 387 1.54 -12.14 -1.45
N SER A 388 2.88 -12.09 -1.38
CA SER A 388 3.60 -12.45 -0.15
C SER A 388 3.29 -11.50 1.00
N ARG A 389 3.14 -10.19 0.74
CA ARG A 389 2.77 -9.19 1.76
C ARG A 389 1.39 -9.42 2.38
N GLN A 390 0.39 -9.81 1.58
CA GLN A 390 -0.97 -10.09 2.05
C GLN A 390 -0.97 -11.21 3.10
N ILE A 391 -0.17 -12.26 2.88
CA ILE A 391 -0.07 -13.40 3.80
C ILE A 391 0.85 -13.05 4.98
N TRP A 392 1.96 -12.37 4.74
CA TRP A 392 2.88 -11.94 5.80
C TRP A 392 2.21 -11.02 6.83
N GLY A 393 1.30 -10.13 6.39
CA GLY A 393 0.64 -9.14 7.25
C GLY A 393 -0.25 -9.72 8.35
N ILE A 394 -0.59 -11.01 8.29
CA ILE A 394 -1.28 -11.76 9.35
C ILE A 394 -0.38 -12.72 10.12
N ILE A 395 0.81 -13.02 9.58
CA ILE A 395 1.83 -13.82 10.26
C ILE A 395 2.66 -12.93 11.20
N SER A 396 2.89 -11.68 10.82
CA SER A 396 3.71 -10.73 11.57
C SER A 396 2.92 -9.51 11.98
N ASP A 397 2.85 -9.26 13.29
CA ASP A 397 2.31 -8.03 13.83
C ASP A 397 3.41 -6.94 13.85
N PRO A 398 3.14 -5.75 13.28
CA PRO A 398 4.02 -4.60 13.38
C PRO A 398 3.82 -3.87 14.73
N VAL A 399 4.75 -2.98 15.07
CA VAL A 399 4.61 -2.09 16.24
C VAL A 399 3.54 -1.02 16.04
N THR A 400 3.46 -0.45 14.85
CA THR A 400 2.48 0.55 14.42
C THR A 400 1.87 0.13 13.08
N PHE A 401 0.72 0.71 12.72
CA PHE A 401 0.15 0.55 11.38
C PHE A 401 -0.63 1.80 10.97
N LYS A 402 -1.08 1.85 9.72
CA LYS A 402 -1.89 2.96 9.21
C LYS A 402 -3.37 2.63 9.34
N HIS A 403 -4.15 3.60 9.83
CA HIS A 403 -5.59 3.45 10.00
C HIS A 403 -6.28 3.31 8.64
N PRO A 404 -7.14 2.30 8.43
CA PRO A 404 -7.60 1.91 7.09
C PRO A 404 -8.41 2.98 6.33
N PHE A 405 -8.92 4.00 7.04
CA PHE A 405 -9.80 5.02 6.49
C PHE A 405 -9.28 6.45 6.65
N THR A 406 -8.38 6.69 7.59
CA THR A 406 -7.75 8.03 7.79
C THR A 406 -6.31 8.06 7.34
N GLY A 407 -5.65 6.91 7.24
CA GLY A 407 -4.24 6.79 6.90
C GLY A 407 -3.28 7.35 7.94
N GLU A 408 -3.78 7.66 9.14
CA GLU A 408 -2.98 8.09 10.29
C GLU A 408 -2.28 6.90 10.94
N THR A 409 -1.08 7.13 11.45
CA THR A 409 -0.37 6.11 12.24
C THR A 409 -1.10 5.89 13.56
N PHE A 410 -1.32 4.62 13.90
CA PHE A 410 -1.92 4.23 15.18
C PHE A 410 -1.21 3.00 15.78
N PRO A 411 -1.32 2.81 17.11
CA PRO A 411 -0.60 1.75 17.81
C PRO A 411 -1.16 0.35 17.53
N VAL A 412 -0.25 -0.61 17.35
CA VAL A 412 -0.55 -2.05 17.36
C VAL A 412 0.17 -2.70 18.54
N ARG A 413 1.46 -3.03 18.41
CA ARG A 413 2.24 -3.74 19.44
C ARG A 413 3.01 -2.84 20.41
N ALA A 414 2.79 -1.53 20.38
CA ALA A 414 3.26 -0.63 21.42
C ALA A 414 2.19 0.40 21.79
N GLN A 415 2.29 0.98 22.99
CA GLN A 415 1.81 2.33 23.26
C GLN A 415 3.01 3.27 23.28
N TRP A 416 2.78 4.57 23.09
CA TRP A 416 3.86 5.55 23.16
C TRP A 416 3.43 6.89 23.74
N GLU A 417 4.43 7.61 24.23
CA GLU A 417 4.36 9.02 24.56
C GLU A 417 5.47 9.76 23.83
N VAL A 418 5.10 10.84 23.12
CA VAL A 418 6.04 11.69 22.38
C VAL A 418 6.33 12.94 23.20
N GLU A 419 7.61 13.23 23.39
CA GLU A 419 8.10 14.48 23.94
C GLU A 419 8.89 15.21 22.85
N THR A 420 8.44 16.39 22.45
CA THR A 420 9.16 17.26 21.51
C THR A 420 8.99 18.72 21.91
N LEU A 421 10.08 19.49 21.81
CA LEU A 421 10.06 20.94 22.08
C LEU A 421 9.98 21.77 20.78
N GLY A 422 9.70 21.11 19.66
CA GLY A 422 9.80 21.68 18.31
C GLY A 422 11.24 21.74 17.80
N LEU A 423 11.44 22.27 16.60
CA LEU A 423 12.72 22.19 15.87
C LEU A 423 13.87 22.95 16.52
N ASN A 424 13.56 24.04 17.23
CA ASN A 424 14.56 24.99 17.74
C ASN A 424 15.03 24.68 19.16
N GLN A 425 14.36 23.77 19.85
CA GLN A 425 14.67 23.38 21.21
C GLN A 425 15.04 21.90 21.21
N LYS A 426 16.00 21.53 22.05
CA LYS A 426 16.51 20.16 22.11
C LYS A 426 16.30 19.58 23.50
N ILE A 427 16.18 18.27 23.54
CA ILE A 427 16.03 17.46 24.75
C ILE A 427 17.40 16.90 25.10
N GLU A 428 17.79 16.97 26.38
CA GLU A 428 19.01 16.33 26.86
C GLU A 428 18.86 14.81 26.85
N VAL A 429 19.85 14.14 26.26
CA VAL A 429 19.89 12.67 26.23
C VAL A 429 20.66 12.18 27.46
N PRO A 430 20.10 11.24 28.25
CA PRO A 430 20.80 10.64 29.39
C PRO A 430 22.14 10.02 28.98
N ILE A 431 23.17 10.14 29.84
CA ILE A 431 24.51 9.55 29.56
C ILE A 431 24.47 8.01 29.57
N GLU A 432 23.42 7.43 30.15
CA GLU A 432 23.11 6.01 30.21
C GLU A 432 22.53 5.50 28.88
N ALA A 433 22.03 6.40 28.03
CA ALA A 433 21.56 6.03 26.71
C ALA A 433 22.70 5.44 25.87
N LYS A 434 22.38 4.45 25.04
CA LYS A 434 23.35 3.66 24.28
C LYS A 434 23.08 3.74 22.80
N MET A 435 24.14 3.55 22.03
CA MET A 435 24.09 3.35 20.58
C MET A 435 25.06 2.24 20.18
N TRP A 436 24.70 1.45 19.17
CA TRP A 436 25.59 0.43 18.63
C TRP A 436 26.73 1.11 17.86
N ASP A 437 27.97 0.70 18.14
CA ASP A 437 29.13 1.12 17.37
C ASP A 437 29.59 -0.04 16.48
N PRO A 438 29.39 0.04 15.16
CA PRO A 438 29.73 -1.04 14.24
C PRO A 438 31.25 -1.20 14.06
N THR A 439 32.07 -0.20 14.43
CA THR A 439 33.54 -0.33 14.42
C THR A 439 34.03 -1.11 15.64
N SER A 440 33.54 -0.77 16.84
CA SER A 440 33.98 -1.46 18.07
C SER A 440 33.15 -2.70 18.43
N GLN A 441 32.07 -2.97 17.69
CA GLN A 441 31.20 -4.15 17.82
C GLN A 441 30.61 -4.29 19.22
N LYS A 442 30.13 -3.19 19.80
CA LYS A 442 29.52 -3.13 21.14
C LYS A 442 28.57 -1.94 21.27
N TRP A 443 27.67 -2.01 22.26
CA TRP A 443 26.90 -0.85 22.70
C TRP A 443 27.79 0.07 23.53
N ASN A 444 27.90 1.33 23.08
CA ASN A 444 28.58 2.39 23.81
C ASN A 444 27.56 3.41 24.30
N ASN A 445 27.85 4.03 25.44
CA ASN A 445 27.08 5.17 25.91
C ASN A 445 27.22 6.33 24.92
N VAL A 446 26.16 7.12 24.78
CA VAL A 446 26.20 8.36 24.00
C VAL A 446 27.17 9.37 24.64
N PRO A 447 27.76 10.29 23.88
CA PRO A 447 28.61 11.35 24.43
C PRO A 447 27.91 12.21 25.48
N THR A 448 28.66 12.81 26.40
CA THR A 448 28.10 13.80 27.33
C THR A 448 27.58 15.03 26.58
N ASN A 449 26.50 15.62 27.09
CA ASN A 449 25.80 16.75 26.46
C ASN A 449 25.22 16.44 25.07
N THR A 450 24.90 15.17 24.81
CA THR A 450 24.16 14.79 23.60
C THR A 450 22.73 15.34 23.68
N LEU A 451 22.23 15.82 22.54
CA LEU A 451 20.93 16.48 22.40
C LEU A 451 20.12 15.79 21.29
N ALA A 452 18.80 15.72 21.47
CA ALA A 452 17.87 15.19 20.46
C ALA A 452 16.72 16.18 20.19
N THR A 453 16.05 16.06 19.04
CA THR A 453 14.87 16.89 18.72
C THR A 453 13.61 16.36 19.39
N SER A 454 13.44 15.03 19.37
CA SER A 454 12.29 14.36 19.94
C SER A 454 12.73 13.13 20.72
N LYS A 455 11.94 12.79 21.74
CA LYS A 455 12.04 11.55 22.50
C LYS A 455 10.70 10.84 22.39
N VAL A 456 10.75 9.53 22.15
CA VAL A 456 9.56 8.68 22.18
C VAL A 456 9.77 7.59 23.20
N THR A 457 8.85 7.48 24.15
CA THR A 457 8.84 6.40 25.14
C THR A 457 7.87 5.34 24.64
N PHE A 458 8.37 4.16 24.28
CA PHE A 458 7.54 3.02 23.87
C PHE A 458 7.35 2.04 25.02
N ASP A 459 6.12 1.57 25.18
CA ASP A 459 5.74 0.45 26.04
C ASP A 459 5.24 -0.70 25.14
N PHE A 460 6.03 -1.78 25.06
CA PHE A 460 5.80 -2.89 24.13
C PHE A 460 4.85 -3.96 24.68
N LYS A 461 3.94 -4.41 23.81
CA LYS A 461 3.10 -5.59 24.05
C LYS A 461 3.80 -6.83 23.54
N PHE A 462 4.72 -7.39 24.32
CA PHE A 462 5.38 -8.66 24.01
C PHE A 462 4.43 -9.86 24.14
N SER A 463 4.68 -10.89 23.36
CA SER A 463 4.01 -12.20 23.43
C SER A 463 5.03 -13.30 23.12
N ASN A 464 4.61 -14.55 23.10
CA ASN A 464 5.41 -15.61 22.50
C ASN A 464 5.50 -15.42 20.99
N TRP A 465 6.68 -15.71 20.46
CA TRP A 465 6.92 -16.04 19.05
C TRP A 465 6.20 -17.35 18.70
N HIS A 466 5.94 -17.59 17.41
CA HIS A 466 5.27 -18.83 16.96
C HIS A 466 6.00 -20.13 17.33
N ASN A 467 7.32 -20.07 17.56
CA ASN A 467 8.11 -21.20 18.06
C ASN A 467 7.98 -21.43 19.58
N GLY A 468 7.11 -20.67 20.27
CA GLY A 468 6.84 -20.77 21.71
C GLY A 468 7.83 -20.03 22.62
N GLN A 469 8.84 -19.35 22.07
CA GLN A 469 9.76 -18.54 22.88
C GLN A 469 9.18 -17.15 23.14
N SER A 470 9.35 -16.63 24.36
CA SER A 470 8.88 -15.29 24.68
C SER A 470 9.71 -14.20 23.99
N MET A 471 9.02 -13.19 23.45
CA MET A 471 9.64 -11.93 23.03
C MET A 471 10.20 -11.19 24.24
N ASP A 472 11.32 -10.50 24.05
CA ASP A 472 11.90 -9.63 25.06
C ASP A 472 12.71 -8.48 24.42
N MET A 473 13.30 -7.62 25.26
CA MET A 473 14.08 -6.47 24.78
C MET A 473 15.32 -6.87 23.94
N ASN A 474 15.84 -8.11 24.05
CA ASN A 474 16.93 -8.55 23.18
C ASN A 474 16.50 -8.61 21.71
N ASP A 475 15.24 -8.95 21.42
CA ASP A 475 14.70 -8.94 20.06
C ASP A 475 14.71 -7.51 19.47
N ILE A 476 14.34 -6.51 20.28
CA ILE A 476 14.33 -5.09 19.89
C ILE A 476 15.75 -4.55 19.71
N LEU A 477 16.63 -4.80 20.68
CA LEU A 477 18.03 -4.37 20.62
C LEU A 477 18.77 -5.01 19.44
N HIS A 478 18.53 -6.29 19.17
CA HIS A 478 19.12 -6.96 18.01
C HIS A 478 18.60 -6.39 16.68
N SER A 479 17.33 -5.99 16.60
CA SER A 479 16.78 -5.33 15.41
C SER A 479 17.45 -3.96 15.15
N LEU A 480 17.64 -3.16 16.20
CA LEU A 480 18.36 -1.89 16.11
C LEU A 480 19.83 -2.11 15.73
N TYR A 481 20.51 -3.07 16.37
CA TYR A 481 21.85 -3.49 15.99
C TYR A 481 21.94 -3.81 14.49
N PHE A 482 21.08 -4.71 14.01
CA PHE A 482 21.09 -5.15 12.62
C PHE A 482 20.93 -3.96 11.68
N THR A 483 20.00 -3.06 11.99
CA THR A 483 19.78 -1.84 11.21
C THR A 483 21.06 -1.00 11.14
N ILE A 484 21.70 -0.71 12.28
CA ILE A 484 22.92 0.11 12.33
C ILE A 484 24.09 -0.56 11.62
N GLU A 485 24.30 -1.85 11.84
CA GLU A 485 25.39 -2.64 11.25
C GLU A 485 25.26 -2.71 9.73
N TRP A 486 24.07 -3.03 9.21
CA TRP A 486 23.83 -3.18 7.77
C TRP A 486 23.55 -1.87 7.04
N GLY A 487 23.29 -0.79 7.78
CA GLY A 487 23.15 0.55 7.23
C GLY A 487 24.44 1.39 7.29
N THR A 488 25.50 0.87 7.90
CA THR A 488 26.82 1.54 7.99
C THR A 488 27.86 0.77 7.20
N GLN A 489 28.55 1.43 6.26
CA GLN A 489 29.63 0.79 5.52
C GLN A 489 31.00 1.12 6.13
N ASN A 490 31.61 0.16 6.83
CA ASN A 490 32.92 0.30 7.50
C ASN A 490 34.10 -0.02 6.55
N GLY A 491 34.07 0.56 5.36
CA GLY A 491 35.10 0.40 4.33
C GLY A 491 34.79 -0.67 3.28
N ALA A 492 35.75 -0.89 2.37
CA ALA A 492 35.52 -1.66 1.15
C ALA A 492 35.39 -3.18 1.33
N ASN A 493 35.90 -3.74 2.44
CA ASN A 493 35.85 -5.17 2.74
C ASN A 493 34.73 -5.53 3.73
N ASP A 494 33.84 -4.58 4.01
CA ASP A 494 32.72 -4.81 4.90
C ASP A 494 31.76 -5.84 4.30
N LYS A 495 31.41 -6.86 5.09
CA LYS A 495 30.52 -7.94 4.67
C LYS A 495 29.06 -7.64 5.00
N THR A 496 28.76 -6.64 5.82
CA THR A 496 27.42 -6.23 6.21
C THR A 496 26.92 -5.10 5.30
N PHE A 497 26.99 -5.33 3.99
CA PHE A 497 26.53 -4.40 2.97
C PHE A 497 25.55 -5.09 2.01
N ASP A 498 24.42 -4.43 1.77
CA ASP A 498 23.44 -4.81 0.77
C ASP A 498 23.02 -3.58 -0.05
N THR A 499 23.05 -3.72 -1.37
CA THR A 499 22.87 -2.65 -2.36
C THR A 499 21.50 -1.96 -2.29
N GLU A 500 20.47 -2.66 -1.80
CA GLU A 500 19.13 -2.11 -1.66
C GLU A 500 18.80 -1.71 -0.23
N PHE A 501 19.26 -2.48 0.77
CA PHE A 501 18.99 -2.20 2.18
C PHE A 501 19.84 -1.03 2.72
N THR A 502 21.16 -1.07 2.50
CA THR A 502 22.11 -0.16 3.15
C THR A 502 21.77 1.33 2.89
N PRO A 503 21.49 1.77 1.65
CA PRO A 503 21.16 3.18 1.38
C PRO A 503 19.91 3.68 2.11
N ARG A 504 18.91 2.80 2.30
CA ARG A 504 17.65 3.12 3.00
C ARG A 504 17.87 3.18 4.51
N ALA A 505 18.52 2.17 5.08
CA ALA A 505 18.85 2.12 6.50
C ALA A 505 19.76 3.29 6.91
N ALA A 506 20.69 3.70 6.05
CA ALA A 506 21.55 4.86 6.31
C ALA A 506 20.75 6.16 6.56
N GLN A 507 19.57 6.32 5.96
CA GLN A 507 18.75 7.52 6.19
C GLN A 507 18.12 7.54 7.59
N SER A 508 17.68 6.39 8.11
CA SER A 508 17.08 6.30 9.45
C SER A 508 18.14 6.39 10.55
N ILE A 509 19.28 5.71 10.39
CA ILE A 509 20.38 5.69 11.38
C ILE A 509 20.91 7.09 11.67
N GLN A 510 20.97 7.96 10.66
CA GLN A 510 21.44 9.34 10.82
C GLN A 510 20.59 10.15 11.82
N THR A 511 19.35 9.74 12.05
CA THR A 511 18.44 10.43 12.97
C THR A 511 18.40 9.79 14.35
N ILE A 512 18.79 8.52 14.52
CA ILE A 512 18.75 7.85 15.82
C ILE A 512 19.97 8.29 16.63
N ILE A 513 19.72 8.95 17.76
CA ILE A 513 20.77 9.50 18.64
C ILE A 513 21.17 8.49 19.71
N GLY A 514 20.20 7.75 20.24
CA GLY A 514 20.44 6.70 21.23
C GLY A 514 19.16 6.15 21.81
N ILE A 515 19.31 5.08 22.57
CA ILE A 515 18.21 4.40 23.25
C ILE A 515 18.50 4.24 24.74
N ASN A 516 17.47 4.33 25.57
CA ASN A 516 17.57 4.10 27.00
C ASN A 516 16.49 3.09 27.43
N GLN A 517 16.92 1.88 27.77
CA GLN A 517 16.00 0.85 28.28
C GLN A 517 15.63 1.18 29.73
N ILE A 518 14.33 1.33 29.99
CA ILE A 518 13.81 1.69 31.32
C ILE A 518 13.54 0.45 32.15
N ASP A 519 12.90 -0.56 31.55
CA ASP A 519 12.57 -1.84 32.18
C ASP A 519 12.50 -2.97 31.13
N SER A 520 11.70 -4.01 31.37
CA SER A 520 11.61 -5.21 30.53
C SER A 520 10.99 -4.97 29.15
N ASP A 521 10.10 -3.99 29.03
CA ASP A 521 9.23 -3.73 27.89
C ASP A 521 9.12 -2.24 27.52
N THR A 522 9.72 -1.36 28.33
CA THR A 522 9.77 0.09 28.08
C THR A 522 11.13 0.56 27.61
N ILE A 523 11.16 1.32 26.52
CA ILE A 523 12.37 1.95 25.97
C ILE A 523 12.11 3.41 25.58
N GLU A 524 13.05 4.29 25.90
CA GLU A 524 13.11 5.64 25.34
C GLU A 524 14.00 5.63 24.10
N VAL A 525 13.49 6.20 23.01
CA VAL A 525 14.22 6.38 21.75
C VAL A 525 14.38 7.87 21.49
N TYR A 526 15.63 8.31 21.34
CA TYR A 526 15.97 9.70 21.09
C TYR A 526 16.32 9.88 19.63
N VAL A 527 15.62 10.79 18.95
CA VAL A 527 15.79 11.04 17.51
C VAL A 527 15.98 12.51 17.19
N ASP A 528 16.79 12.80 16.17
CA ASP A 528 16.85 14.09 15.50
C ASP A 528 15.84 14.14 14.34
N TYR A 529 14.56 13.97 14.70
CA TYR A 529 13.43 13.97 13.78
C TYR A 529 12.27 14.77 14.38
N TRP A 530 11.55 15.51 13.52
CA TRP A 530 10.36 16.25 13.90
C TRP A 530 9.29 16.14 12.80
N HIS A 531 8.04 16.12 13.23
CA HIS A 531 6.87 16.26 12.39
C HIS A 531 5.81 17.06 13.14
N PHE A 532 4.93 17.76 12.43
CA PHE A 532 3.82 18.50 13.05
C PHE A 532 2.71 17.57 13.60
N ASP A 533 2.83 16.26 13.37
CA ASP A 533 1.94 15.21 13.86
C ASP A 533 2.77 14.25 14.70
N GLU A 534 2.44 14.12 15.98
CA GLU A 534 3.22 13.30 16.93
C GLU A 534 3.21 11.81 16.56
N ASN A 535 2.16 11.31 15.89
CA ASN A 535 2.11 9.91 15.50
C ASN A 535 3.13 9.57 14.40
N GLU A 536 3.49 10.54 13.56
CA GLU A 536 4.57 10.39 12.57
C GLU A 536 5.96 10.41 13.24
N ILE A 537 6.13 11.18 14.32
CA ILE A 537 7.36 11.12 15.15
C ILE A 537 7.49 9.73 15.80
N ALA A 538 6.39 9.21 16.35
CA ALA A 538 6.36 7.88 16.95
C ALA A 538 6.63 6.78 15.92
N GLU A 539 6.05 6.83 14.72
CA GLU A 539 6.36 5.84 13.67
C GLU A 539 7.83 5.86 13.28
N TRP A 540 8.40 7.06 13.11
CA TRP A 540 9.80 7.21 12.73
C TRP A 540 10.77 6.65 13.79
N ALA A 541 10.49 6.89 15.07
CA ALA A 541 11.29 6.39 16.18
C ALA A 541 11.03 4.91 16.52
N ALA A 542 10.06 4.26 15.88
CA ALA A 542 9.60 2.94 16.27
C ALA A 542 10.67 1.87 16.06
N LEU A 543 10.95 1.11 17.11
CA LEU A 543 11.83 -0.06 17.08
C LEU A 543 11.00 -1.33 17.18
N TRP A 544 11.20 -2.28 16.28
CA TRP A 544 10.50 -3.56 16.30
C TRP A 544 11.27 -4.66 15.59
N SER A 545 10.99 -5.90 15.94
CA SER A 545 11.50 -7.06 15.21
C SER A 545 10.34 -7.85 14.61
N PRO A 546 10.34 -8.13 13.30
CA PRO A 546 9.31 -8.94 12.67
C PRO A 546 9.55 -10.44 12.83
N ILE A 547 10.75 -10.86 13.26
CA ILE A 547 11.17 -12.26 13.47
C ILE A 547 12.07 -12.36 14.72
N PRO A 548 12.24 -13.56 15.32
CA PRO A 548 13.15 -13.74 16.46
C PRO A 548 14.60 -13.38 16.12
N TRP A 549 15.33 -12.79 17.08
CA TRP A 549 16.72 -12.38 16.86
C TRP A 549 17.61 -13.52 16.37
N GLU A 550 17.39 -14.77 16.82
CA GLU A 550 18.21 -15.92 16.42
C GLU A 550 18.04 -16.28 14.94
N ILE A 551 16.87 -16.01 14.36
CA ILE A 551 16.63 -16.18 12.93
C ILE A 551 17.37 -15.08 12.18
N THR A 552 17.26 -13.82 12.61
CA THR A 552 18.01 -12.71 12.01
C THR A 552 19.52 -12.93 12.05
N SER A 553 20.10 -13.35 13.18
CA SER A 553 21.54 -13.66 13.28
C SER A 553 21.96 -14.77 12.31
N SER A 554 21.13 -15.82 12.18
CA SER A 554 21.39 -16.93 11.26
C SER A 554 21.31 -16.49 9.79
N MET A 555 20.35 -15.63 9.44
CA MET A 555 20.24 -15.01 8.12
C MET A 555 21.47 -14.15 7.80
N GLU A 556 21.91 -13.33 8.75
CA GLU A 556 23.11 -12.49 8.63
C GLU A 556 24.34 -13.33 8.31
N LYS A 557 24.58 -14.39 9.09
CA LYS A 557 25.68 -15.33 8.84
C LYS A 557 25.60 -15.95 7.45
N ALA A 558 24.41 -16.37 7.00
CA ALA A 558 24.23 -16.97 5.68
C ALA A 558 24.62 -15.99 4.54
N VAL A 559 24.32 -14.71 4.70
CA VAL A 559 24.71 -13.67 3.73
C VAL A 559 26.22 -13.37 3.82
N MET A 560 26.79 -13.23 5.02
CA MET A 560 28.23 -12.97 5.21
C MET A 560 29.13 -14.12 4.75
N ASP A 561 28.62 -15.36 4.81
CA ASP A 561 29.28 -16.56 4.28
C ASP A 561 29.10 -16.70 2.75
N GLY A 562 28.36 -15.80 2.11
CA GLY A 562 28.13 -15.81 0.66
C GLY A 562 27.25 -16.97 0.17
N LYS A 563 26.39 -17.53 1.03
CA LYS A 563 25.47 -18.62 0.65
C LYS A 563 24.18 -18.08 0.00
N VAL A 564 23.73 -16.90 0.42
CA VAL A 564 22.48 -16.24 0.00
C VAL A 564 22.65 -14.72 0.02
N SER A 565 21.65 -13.97 -0.45
CA SER A 565 21.58 -12.51 -0.35
C SER A 565 20.22 -12.04 0.16
N PHE A 566 20.18 -10.93 0.90
CA PHE A 566 18.94 -10.31 1.38
C PHE A 566 18.13 -9.69 0.25
N SER A 567 18.80 -8.92 -0.60
CA SER A 567 18.20 -8.29 -1.77
C SER A 567 18.36 -9.12 -3.02
N ARG A 568 17.53 -8.76 -4.00
CA ARG A 568 17.46 -9.43 -5.28
C ARG A 568 18.60 -9.01 -6.21
N SER A 569 18.94 -7.72 -6.25
CA SER A 569 20.13 -7.24 -6.97
C SER A 569 21.38 -7.90 -6.39
N GLY A 570 21.53 -7.94 -5.06
CA GLY A 570 22.63 -8.63 -4.40
C GLY A 570 22.71 -10.13 -4.72
N ALA A 571 21.56 -10.83 -4.79
CA ALA A 571 21.51 -12.24 -5.19
C ALA A 571 22.03 -12.45 -6.63
N THR A 572 21.61 -11.56 -7.54
CA THR A 572 22.01 -11.61 -8.95
C THR A 572 23.50 -11.30 -9.11
N ALA A 573 23.98 -10.22 -8.51
CA ALA A 573 25.38 -9.79 -8.57
C ALA A 573 26.34 -10.86 -8.02
N LYS A 574 25.97 -11.51 -6.91
CA LYS A 574 26.78 -12.56 -6.25
C LYS A 574 26.54 -13.97 -6.82
N SER A 575 25.57 -14.13 -7.74
CA SER A 575 25.15 -15.44 -8.27
C SER A 575 24.75 -16.45 -7.18
N VAL A 576 23.99 -15.98 -6.19
CA VAL A 576 23.47 -16.78 -5.05
C VAL A 576 21.95 -16.71 -4.99
N ASN A 577 21.33 -17.53 -4.12
CA ASN A 577 19.89 -17.47 -3.90
C ASN A 577 19.46 -16.16 -3.22
N TRP A 578 18.32 -15.61 -3.63
CA TRP A 578 17.62 -14.57 -2.86
C TRP A 578 16.91 -15.23 -1.68
N LEU A 579 17.38 -14.94 -0.46
CA LEU A 579 17.02 -15.66 0.75
C LEU A 579 15.50 -15.70 0.97
N SER A 580 14.94 -16.90 1.09
CA SER A 580 13.51 -17.08 1.33
C SER A 580 13.26 -18.08 2.47
N LEU A 581 12.80 -17.60 3.63
CA LEU A 581 12.60 -18.44 4.81
C LEU A 581 11.51 -19.50 4.64
N ILE A 582 10.59 -19.31 3.69
CA ILE A 582 9.56 -20.28 3.33
C ILE A 582 10.09 -21.44 2.47
N VAL A 583 11.26 -21.28 1.85
CA VAL A 583 11.85 -22.28 0.96
C VAL A 583 12.66 -23.29 1.79
N PRO A 584 12.33 -24.59 1.76
CA PRO A 584 12.99 -25.60 2.60
C PRO A 584 14.52 -25.63 2.48
N LYS A 585 15.05 -25.45 1.27
CA LYS A 585 16.49 -25.43 1.02
C LYS A 585 17.19 -24.28 1.75
N ASP A 586 16.59 -23.10 1.74
CA ASP A 586 17.15 -21.93 2.42
C ASP A 586 16.93 -22.03 3.93
N ALA A 587 15.79 -22.57 4.38
CA ALA A 587 15.53 -22.87 5.78
C ALA A 587 16.54 -23.87 6.38
N GLU A 588 17.03 -24.83 5.59
CA GLU A 588 18.09 -25.75 6.03
C GLU A 588 19.39 -25.02 6.34
N ILE A 589 19.77 -24.01 5.53
CA ILE A 589 20.94 -23.16 5.82
C ILE A 589 20.77 -22.46 7.17
N ILE A 590 19.56 -21.95 7.44
CA ILE A 590 19.23 -21.30 8.71
C ILE A 590 19.39 -22.29 9.87
N LYS A 591 18.87 -23.52 9.71
CA LYS A 591 18.96 -24.59 10.71
C LYS A 591 20.41 -25.00 10.98
N GLU A 592 21.22 -25.19 9.96
CA GLU A 592 22.66 -25.53 10.08
C GLU A 592 23.41 -24.47 10.90
N ASN A 593 23.16 -23.18 10.63
CA ASN A 593 23.75 -22.09 11.39
C ASN A 593 23.29 -22.09 12.86
N LEU A 594 22.00 -22.33 13.14
CA LEU A 594 21.49 -22.46 14.51
C LEU A 594 22.10 -23.64 15.26
N GLN A 595 22.30 -24.78 14.58
CA GLN A 595 22.99 -25.95 15.15
C GLN A 595 24.46 -25.63 15.45
N GLU A 596 25.13 -24.90 14.56
CA GLU A 596 26.49 -24.41 14.80
C GLU A 596 26.54 -23.49 16.02
N TYR A 597 25.59 -22.55 16.14
CA TYR A 597 25.50 -21.64 17.28
C TYR A 597 25.32 -22.38 18.60
N LYS A 598 24.41 -23.36 18.63
CA LYS A 598 24.20 -24.22 19.79
C LYS A 598 25.47 -24.98 20.19
N ASN A 599 26.13 -25.63 19.22
CA ASN A 599 27.31 -26.45 19.47
C ASN A 599 28.53 -25.63 19.94
N LYS A 600 28.61 -24.36 19.54
CA LYS A 600 29.71 -23.45 19.87
C LYS A 600 29.39 -22.49 21.00
N GLU A 601 28.22 -22.62 21.64
CA GLU A 601 27.74 -21.68 22.65
C GLU A 601 27.79 -20.21 22.16
N PHE A 602 27.44 -19.99 20.89
CA PHE A 602 27.56 -18.68 20.24
C PHE A 602 26.56 -17.68 20.83
N ILE A 603 27.05 -16.48 21.12
CA ILE A 603 26.26 -15.30 21.52
C ILE A 603 26.60 -14.16 20.55
N PRO A 604 25.62 -13.59 19.82
CA PRO A 604 25.83 -12.43 18.97
C PRO A 604 26.44 -11.25 19.74
N ASN A 605 27.32 -10.47 19.09
CA ASN A 605 28.01 -9.35 19.77
C ASN A 605 27.01 -8.35 20.39
N SER A 606 25.90 -8.11 19.70
CA SER A 606 24.82 -7.23 20.14
C SER A 606 24.13 -7.65 21.44
N LEU A 607 24.25 -8.91 21.85
CA LEU A 607 23.59 -9.48 23.04
C LEU A 607 24.56 -9.82 24.19
N LYS A 608 25.88 -9.73 23.97
CA LYS A 608 26.89 -10.08 24.98
C LYS A 608 26.80 -9.25 26.27
N GLN A 609 26.22 -8.05 26.20
CA GLN A 609 26.12 -7.12 27.34
C GLN A 609 24.83 -7.29 28.15
N ASN A 610 23.91 -8.17 27.76
CA ASN A 610 22.56 -8.23 28.34
C ASN A 610 22.41 -9.21 29.54
N GLU A 611 23.53 -9.70 30.09
CA GLU A 611 23.62 -10.54 31.30
C GLU A 611 22.72 -11.81 31.33
N ASN A 612 22.23 -12.27 30.17
CA ASN A 612 21.43 -13.49 30.07
C ASN A 612 22.26 -14.77 30.29
N THR A 613 21.60 -15.80 30.83
CA THR A 613 22.24 -17.11 31.04
C THR A 613 22.48 -17.84 29.73
N GLN A 614 23.50 -18.72 29.67
CA GLN A 614 23.74 -19.55 28.49
C GLN A 614 22.50 -20.35 28.05
N ARG A 615 21.71 -20.81 29.03
CA ARG A 615 20.50 -21.58 28.80
C ARG A 615 19.41 -20.80 28.03
N TYR A 616 19.37 -19.48 28.19
CA TYR A 616 18.47 -18.63 27.41
C TYR A 616 18.73 -18.80 25.91
N TYR A 617 19.99 -18.65 25.48
CA TYR A 617 20.38 -18.76 24.07
C TYR A 617 20.16 -20.19 23.54
N GLU A 618 20.53 -21.21 24.31
CA GLU A 618 20.29 -22.60 23.94
C GLU A 618 18.80 -22.90 23.69
N ASN A 619 17.90 -22.44 24.57
CA ASN A 619 16.45 -22.65 24.41
C ASN A 619 15.91 -21.99 23.13
N ARG A 620 16.38 -20.77 22.82
CA ARG A 620 16.01 -20.05 21.59
C ARG A 620 16.44 -20.82 20.34
N TYR A 621 17.69 -21.28 20.30
CA TYR A 621 18.21 -22.10 19.20
C TYR A 621 17.49 -23.44 19.06
N GLU A 622 17.28 -24.16 20.18
CA GLU A 622 16.57 -25.44 20.20
C GLU A 622 15.14 -25.32 19.65
N SER A 623 14.41 -24.29 20.05
CA SER A 623 13.02 -24.08 19.63
C SER A 623 12.93 -23.72 18.15
N SER A 624 13.83 -22.87 17.67
CA SER A 624 13.90 -22.49 16.25
C SER A 624 14.35 -23.66 15.35
N ILE A 625 15.29 -24.51 15.79
CA ILE A 625 15.66 -25.74 15.08
C ILE A 625 14.45 -26.68 14.99
N LYS A 626 13.79 -26.92 16.14
CA LYS A 626 12.61 -27.79 16.20
C LYS A 626 11.49 -27.30 15.28
N TRP A 627 11.23 -25.99 15.26
CA TRP A 627 10.26 -25.38 14.35
C TRP A 627 10.55 -25.70 12.89
N ILE A 628 11.82 -25.56 12.46
CA ILE A 628 12.23 -25.85 11.08
C ILE A 628 12.08 -27.34 10.76
N GLU A 629 12.41 -28.23 11.71
CA GLU A 629 12.26 -29.68 11.55
C GLU A 629 10.79 -30.12 11.43
N GLU A 630 9.89 -29.48 12.18
CA GLU A 630 8.46 -29.80 12.19
C GLU A 630 7.69 -29.20 11.01
N ASN A 631 8.04 -27.98 10.58
CA ASN A 631 7.28 -27.23 9.57
C ASN A 631 8.00 -27.12 8.20
N ASN A 632 9.25 -27.58 8.11
CA ASN A 632 10.08 -27.54 6.89
C ASN A 632 10.30 -26.12 6.32
N HIS A 633 10.23 -25.09 7.18
CA HIS A 633 10.51 -23.69 6.85
C HIS A 633 11.00 -22.92 8.09
N ALA A 634 11.64 -21.77 7.89
CA ALA A 634 12.18 -20.90 8.94
C ALA A 634 11.31 -19.67 9.24
N VAL A 635 10.07 -19.62 8.74
CA VAL A 635 9.12 -18.53 9.03
C VAL A 635 8.61 -18.64 10.48
N ILE A 636 9.06 -17.74 11.35
CA ILE A 636 8.62 -17.60 12.74
C ILE A 636 8.35 -16.11 12.98
N SER A 637 7.18 -15.77 13.52
CA SER A 637 6.83 -14.38 13.84
C SER A 637 5.86 -14.33 15.03
N ASN A 638 5.08 -13.24 15.16
CA ASN A 638 4.36 -12.87 16.37
C ASN A 638 2.88 -12.49 16.13
N GLY A 639 2.38 -12.68 14.92
CA GLY A 639 1.01 -12.36 14.52
C GLY A 639 -0.02 -13.39 14.97
N PRO A 640 -1.32 -13.10 14.73
CA PRO A 640 -2.44 -13.94 15.15
C PRO A 640 -2.52 -15.28 14.43
N PHE A 641 -1.81 -15.44 13.31
CA PHE A 641 -1.67 -16.71 12.60
C PHE A 641 -0.20 -17.07 12.45
N TYR A 642 0.10 -18.37 12.41
CA TYR A 642 1.41 -18.87 12.02
C TYR A 642 1.32 -19.63 10.69
N LEU A 643 2.43 -19.67 9.96
CA LEU A 643 2.52 -20.48 8.74
C LEU A 643 2.55 -21.96 9.13
N GLU A 644 1.51 -22.72 8.76
CA GLU A 644 1.46 -24.16 8.99
C GLU A 644 2.12 -24.92 7.84
N SER A 645 1.76 -24.57 6.60
CA SER A 645 2.30 -25.28 5.45
C SER A 645 2.36 -24.43 4.20
N TYR A 646 3.38 -24.74 3.40
CA TYR A 646 3.64 -24.17 2.09
C TYR A 646 3.78 -25.30 1.08
N SER A 647 2.85 -25.36 0.13
CA SER A 647 2.80 -26.44 -0.85
C SER A 647 2.73 -25.86 -2.27
N PRO A 648 3.89 -25.65 -2.93
CA PRO A 648 3.95 -25.17 -4.32
C PRO A 648 3.24 -26.09 -5.32
N GLU A 649 3.30 -27.40 -5.08
CA GLU A 649 2.71 -28.42 -5.97
C GLU A 649 1.19 -28.30 -6.03
N SER A 650 0.54 -28.12 -4.88
CA SER A 650 -0.90 -27.85 -4.79
C SER A 650 -1.25 -26.37 -4.93
N ARG A 651 -0.24 -25.49 -5.04
CA ARG A 651 -0.37 -24.03 -5.13
C ARG A 651 -1.18 -23.46 -3.96
N THR A 652 -0.87 -23.91 -2.76
CA THR A 652 -1.56 -23.51 -1.52
C THR A 652 -0.58 -23.09 -0.42
N ILE A 653 -1.00 -22.11 0.38
CA ILE A 653 -0.42 -21.77 1.68
C ILE A 653 -1.52 -21.89 2.72
N ILE A 654 -1.26 -22.57 3.83
CA ILE A 654 -2.18 -22.68 4.95
C ILE A 654 -1.54 -22.00 6.16
N VAL A 655 -2.30 -21.14 6.81
CA VAL A 655 -1.95 -20.53 8.10
C VAL A 655 -2.97 -20.95 9.14
N LYS A 656 -2.53 -21.10 10.39
CA LYS A 656 -3.36 -21.51 11.52
C LYS A 656 -3.38 -20.46 12.61
N ALA A 657 -4.51 -20.35 13.29
CA ALA A 657 -4.66 -19.45 14.43
C ALA A 657 -3.60 -19.79 15.49
N PHE A 658 -2.93 -18.75 15.99
CA PHE A 658 -1.99 -18.85 17.09
C PHE A 658 -2.73 -18.51 18.39
N ASP A 659 -3.47 -19.47 18.93
CA ASP A 659 -4.25 -19.33 20.18
C ASP A 659 -3.36 -19.43 21.44
N ASP A 660 -2.30 -18.62 21.49
CA ASP A 660 -1.44 -18.48 22.65
C ASP A 660 -2.02 -17.45 23.64
N GLU A 661 -1.97 -17.76 24.94
CA GLU A 661 -2.52 -16.90 26.00
C GLU A 661 -1.80 -15.55 26.13
N SER A 662 -0.52 -15.47 25.74
CA SER A 662 0.27 -14.24 25.77
C SER A 662 -0.02 -13.30 24.60
N TYR A 663 -0.73 -13.76 23.56
CA TYR A 663 -1.07 -12.90 22.42
C TYR A 663 -2.04 -11.77 22.86
N PRO A 664 -1.73 -10.49 22.56
CA PRO A 664 -2.40 -9.36 23.22
C PRO A 664 -3.79 -9.02 22.68
N PHE A 665 -4.23 -9.61 21.57
CA PHE A 665 -5.51 -9.26 20.95
C PHE A 665 -6.46 -10.45 20.89
N LYS A 666 -7.70 -10.22 21.34
CA LYS A 666 -8.79 -11.20 21.27
C LYS A 666 -9.69 -10.92 20.08
N ILE A 667 -10.54 -11.90 19.78
CA ILE A 667 -11.60 -11.80 18.78
C ILE A 667 -12.32 -10.45 18.88
N GLY A 668 -12.60 -9.83 17.73
CA GLY A 668 -13.35 -8.58 17.63
C GLY A 668 -12.53 -7.32 17.89
N LYS A 669 -11.23 -7.41 18.21
CA LYS A 669 -10.35 -6.25 18.38
C LYS A 669 -10.42 -5.26 17.21
N TRP A 670 -10.59 -5.76 15.99
CA TRP A 670 -10.59 -4.95 14.75
C TRP A 670 -12.00 -4.62 14.23
N SER A 671 -13.06 -5.01 14.94
CA SER A 671 -14.45 -4.80 14.50
C SER A 671 -14.86 -3.33 14.37
N GLU A 672 -14.11 -2.42 15.01
CA GLU A 672 -14.29 -0.98 14.88
C GLU A 672 -14.13 -0.47 13.43
N PHE A 673 -13.44 -1.24 12.57
CA PHE A 673 -13.20 -0.91 11.17
C PHE A 673 -14.23 -1.51 10.19
N GLU A 674 -15.23 -2.27 10.67
CA GLU A 674 -16.22 -2.93 9.80
C GLU A 674 -17.26 -1.96 9.23
N ASN A 675 -17.75 -1.02 10.06
CA ASN A 675 -18.93 -0.22 9.76
C ASN A 675 -18.59 1.26 9.55
N VAL A 676 -17.96 1.56 8.41
CA VAL A 676 -17.51 2.91 8.08
C VAL A 676 -18.58 3.73 7.36
N GLN A 677 -18.72 4.99 7.80
CA GLN A 677 -19.65 5.97 7.23
C GLN A 677 -18.89 6.94 6.33
N PHE A 678 -19.01 6.74 5.01
CA PHE A 678 -18.38 7.60 4.01
C PHE A 678 -19.12 8.95 3.89
N PRO A 679 -18.39 10.06 3.62
CA PRO A 679 -19.03 11.31 3.23
C PRO A 679 -19.79 11.12 1.92
N ILE A 680 -20.97 11.72 1.79
CA ILE A 680 -21.81 11.60 0.60
C ILE A 680 -22.46 12.95 0.29
N ILE A 681 -22.29 13.45 -0.93
CA ILE A 681 -23.04 14.57 -1.49
C ILE A 681 -24.41 14.05 -1.94
N LYS A 682 -25.48 14.44 -1.24
CA LYS A 682 -26.85 14.02 -1.58
C LYS A 682 -27.48 14.90 -2.65
N LYS A 683 -27.25 16.20 -2.56
CA LYS A 683 -27.86 17.19 -3.46
C LYS A 683 -26.99 18.42 -3.58
N ILE A 684 -26.91 18.96 -4.78
CA ILE A 684 -26.40 20.31 -5.06
C ILE A 684 -27.51 21.09 -5.77
N ASP A 685 -27.92 22.20 -5.19
CA ASP A 685 -28.90 23.13 -5.75
C ASP A 685 -28.15 24.28 -6.43
N MET A 686 -28.07 24.23 -7.75
CA MET A 686 -27.31 25.19 -8.56
C MET A 686 -28.00 25.46 -9.89
N ASP A 687 -28.12 26.74 -10.24
CA ASP A 687 -28.60 27.16 -11.55
C ASP A 687 -27.58 26.89 -12.65
N LYS A 688 -28.07 26.40 -13.80
CA LYS A 688 -27.21 26.18 -14.99
C LYS A 688 -26.75 27.48 -15.65
N ILE A 689 -27.42 28.60 -15.36
CA ILE A 689 -27.08 29.93 -15.85
C ILE A 689 -27.02 30.88 -14.65
N ILE A 690 -25.90 31.57 -14.51
CA ILE A 690 -25.67 32.61 -13.50
C ILE A 690 -25.50 33.94 -14.23
N GLN A 691 -26.17 34.99 -13.75
CA GLN A 691 -26.08 36.31 -14.35
C GLN A 691 -24.73 36.97 -14.00
N TYR A 692 -24.06 37.52 -15.01
CA TYR A 692 -22.79 38.22 -14.85
C TYR A 692 -22.94 39.45 -13.95
N GLY A 693 -22.12 39.55 -12.90
CA GLY A 693 -22.12 40.66 -11.95
C GLY A 693 -23.19 40.56 -10.86
N GLU A 694 -23.98 39.47 -10.81
CA GLU A 694 -24.95 39.21 -9.75
C GLU A 694 -24.43 38.14 -8.79
N SER A 695 -24.87 38.22 -7.52
CA SER A 695 -24.56 37.19 -6.53
C SER A 695 -25.58 36.05 -6.59
N THR A 696 -25.12 34.81 -6.41
CA THR A 696 -25.99 33.64 -6.26
C THR A 696 -25.42 32.66 -5.26
N ASP A 697 -26.27 31.81 -4.71
CA ASP A 697 -25.91 30.83 -3.69
C ASP A 697 -26.07 29.42 -4.24
N ILE A 698 -25.12 28.55 -3.91
CA ILE A 698 -25.22 27.12 -4.20
C ILE A 698 -25.41 26.39 -2.88
N LEU A 699 -26.58 25.78 -2.69
CA LEU A 699 -26.87 24.97 -1.51
C LEU A 699 -26.42 23.53 -1.73
N ILE A 700 -25.68 22.98 -0.77
CA ILE A 700 -25.17 21.61 -0.81
C ILE A 700 -25.68 20.86 0.41
N GLU A 701 -26.27 19.70 0.18
CA GLU A 701 -26.67 18.75 1.22
C GLU A 701 -25.71 17.55 1.20
N ALA A 702 -25.02 17.30 2.32
CA ALA A 702 -24.02 16.25 2.45
C ALA A 702 -24.12 15.54 3.81
N GLU A 703 -24.03 14.21 3.81
CA GLU A 703 -24.03 13.37 5.02
C GLU A 703 -22.62 12.93 5.40
N ASN A 704 -22.39 12.63 6.68
CA ASN A 704 -21.11 12.15 7.22
C ASN A 704 -19.91 13.02 6.80
N THR A 705 -20.15 14.33 6.64
CA THR A 705 -19.21 15.28 6.05
C THR A 705 -18.93 16.39 7.06
N ASP A 706 -17.66 16.65 7.32
CA ASP A 706 -17.22 17.74 8.21
C ASP A 706 -17.05 19.06 7.46
N SER A 707 -16.63 18.99 6.20
CA SER A 707 -16.37 20.17 5.38
C SER A 707 -16.54 19.93 3.89
N ILE A 708 -16.80 21.00 3.14
CA ILE A 708 -16.86 21.02 1.68
C ILE A 708 -15.74 21.90 1.15
N LEU A 709 -14.91 21.38 0.25
CA LEU A 709 -13.94 22.14 -0.53
C LEU A 709 -14.47 22.30 -1.93
N TYR A 710 -14.50 23.52 -2.47
CA TYR A 710 -14.93 23.75 -3.84
C TYR A 710 -13.88 24.50 -4.68
N PHE A 711 -14.01 24.36 -6.00
CA PHE A 711 -13.25 25.09 -6.99
C PHE A 711 -14.21 25.61 -8.07
N LEU A 712 -14.17 26.92 -8.32
CA LEU A 712 -14.82 27.55 -9.45
C LEU A 712 -13.76 27.87 -10.49
N MET A 713 -13.90 27.31 -11.69
CA MET A 713 -12.94 27.44 -12.77
C MET A 713 -13.54 28.15 -13.97
N ASP A 714 -12.73 28.97 -14.63
CA ASP A 714 -13.11 29.63 -15.87
C ASP A 714 -13.10 28.68 -17.09
N SER A 715 -13.56 29.17 -18.24
CA SER A 715 -13.51 28.43 -19.52
C SER A 715 -12.13 27.93 -19.97
N LYS A 716 -11.04 28.44 -19.38
CA LYS A 716 -9.66 28.04 -19.64
C LYS A 716 -9.13 27.06 -18.59
N GLY A 717 -9.93 26.72 -17.58
CA GLY A 717 -9.56 25.85 -16.47
C GLY A 717 -8.81 26.54 -15.33
N ASN A 718 -8.70 27.88 -15.32
CA ASN A 718 -8.06 28.58 -14.20
C ASN A 718 -9.02 28.67 -13.02
N ILE A 719 -8.52 28.38 -11.82
CA ILE A 719 -9.28 28.52 -10.58
C ILE A 719 -9.47 30.01 -10.27
N GLN A 720 -10.72 30.46 -10.25
CA GLN A 720 -11.11 31.84 -9.95
C GLN A 720 -11.53 32.02 -8.49
N ALA A 721 -12.07 30.97 -7.87
CA ALA A 721 -12.38 30.94 -6.44
C ALA A 721 -12.28 29.51 -5.90
N SER A 722 -11.85 29.38 -4.66
CA SER A 722 -11.81 28.12 -3.93
C SER A 722 -11.81 28.42 -2.43
N GLU A 723 -12.65 27.71 -1.68
CA GLU A 723 -12.71 27.83 -0.23
C GLU A 723 -13.12 26.48 0.39
N LYS A 724 -12.68 26.24 1.62
CA LYS A 724 -13.11 25.12 2.46
C LYS A 724 -14.12 25.61 3.48
N LEU A 725 -15.34 25.13 3.40
CA LEU A 725 -16.46 25.52 4.25
C LEU A 725 -16.83 24.39 5.20
N ASN A 726 -17.05 24.69 6.48
CA ASN A 726 -17.51 23.68 7.44
C ASN A 726 -19.00 23.39 7.23
N VAL A 727 -19.37 22.10 7.26
CA VAL A 727 -20.76 21.66 7.14
C VAL A 727 -21.43 21.73 8.51
N LYS A 728 -22.65 22.28 8.56
CA LYS A 728 -23.49 22.30 9.77
C LYS A 728 -24.85 21.71 9.43
N GLU A 729 -25.35 20.79 10.27
CA GLU A 729 -26.65 20.14 10.07
C GLU A 729 -26.81 19.53 8.66
N ASN A 730 -25.75 18.89 8.14
CA ASN A 730 -25.68 18.27 6.81
C ASN A 730 -25.86 19.24 5.63
N LYS A 731 -25.69 20.55 5.86
CA LYS A 731 -25.84 21.59 4.82
C LYS A 731 -24.68 22.58 4.82
N VAL A 732 -24.39 23.11 3.64
CA VAL A 732 -23.49 24.24 3.45
C VAL A 732 -23.91 25.05 2.24
N THR A 733 -23.66 26.36 2.26
CA THR A 733 -23.93 27.27 1.16
C THR A 733 -22.62 27.84 0.64
N ILE A 734 -22.39 27.73 -0.67
CA ILE A 734 -21.32 28.45 -1.35
C ILE A 734 -21.88 29.76 -1.87
N GLU A 735 -21.37 30.88 -1.38
CA GLU A 735 -21.75 32.22 -1.83
C GLU A 735 -20.91 32.60 -3.06
N ILE A 736 -21.52 32.66 -4.24
CA ILE A 736 -20.89 33.20 -5.44
C ILE A 736 -21.19 34.69 -5.50
N THR A 737 -20.26 35.51 -5.02
CA THR A 737 -20.40 36.97 -5.03
C THR A 737 -20.31 37.54 -6.45
N SER A 738 -20.78 38.78 -6.63
CA SER A 738 -20.68 39.49 -7.92
C SER A 738 -19.23 39.55 -8.43
N GLU A 739 -18.25 39.79 -7.55
CA GLU A 739 -16.82 39.81 -7.90
C GLU A 739 -16.33 38.47 -8.46
N ILE A 740 -16.82 37.33 -7.92
CA ILE A 740 -16.47 36.00 -8.42
C ILE A 740 -17.08 35.77 -9.81
N THR A 741 -18.35 36.16 -10.03
CA THR A 741 -18.97 36.03 -11.36
C THR A 741 -18.27 36.89 -12.42
N GLU A 742 -17.73 38.05 -12.03
CA GLU A 742 -16.95 38.90 -12.92
C GLU A 742 -15.61 38.24 -13.31
N LYS A 743 -14.93 37.58 -12.36
CA LYS A 743 -13.67 36.86 -12.58
C LYS A 743 -13.82 35.65 -13.50
N LEU A 744 -14.93 34.91 -13.38
CA LEU A 744 -15.22 33.73 -14.21
C LEU A 744 -15.46 34.06 -15.69
N GLN A 745 -15.81 35.32 -16.01
CA GLN A 745 -16.10 35.81 -17.37
C GLN A 745 -17.33 35.14 -18.02
N PRO A 746 -18.00 35.80 -18.98
CA PRO A 746 -19.11 35.21 -19.71
C PRO A 746 -18.68 34.00 -20.54
N GLY A 747 -19.45 32.91 -20.47
CA GLY A 747 -19.13 31.65 -21.14
C GLY A 747 -19.32 30.44 -20.25
N ALA A 748 -18.81 29.29 -20.70
CA ALA A 748 -18.85 28.04 -19.96
C ALA A 748 -17.80 28.03 -18.86
N ASN A 749 -18.25 27.81 -17.63
CA ASN A 749 -17.45 27.71 -16.43
C ASN A 749 -17.77 26.38 -15.74
N SER A 750 -16.99 25.98 -14.75
CA SER A 750 -17.21 24.72 -14.05
C SER A 750 -17.02 24.85 -12.56
N ILE A 751 -17.77 24.04 -11.82
CA ILE A 751 -17.65 23.86 -10.38
C ILE A 751 -17.19 22.42 -10.11
N LYS A 752 -16.22 22.28 -9.20
CA LYS A 752 -15.88 21.02 -8.54
C LYS A 752 -16.14 21.17 -7.05
N VAL A 753 -16.77 20.18 -6.43
CA VAL A 753 -17.11 20.13 -5.01
C VAL A 753 -16.59 18.83 -4.43
N PHE A 754 -15.97 18.87 -3.26
CA PHE A 754 -15.47 17.73 -2.51
C PHE A 754 -16.06 17.73 -1.10
N ALA A 755 -16.79 16.68 -0.73
CA ALA A 755 -17.26 16.41 0.63
C ALA A 755 -16.19 15.64 1.41
N ILE A 756 -15.67 16.27 2.46
CA ILE A 756 -14.53 15.79 3.24
C ILE A 756 -15.00 15.42 4.65
N SER A 757 -14.64 14.21 5.08
CA SER A 757 -14.78 13.72 6.46
C SER A 757 -13.41 13.64 7.13
N ASN A 758 -13.36 13.89 8.44
CA ASN A 758 -12.16 13.71 9.27
C ASN A 758 -11.98 12.25 9.70
N SER A 759 -13.05 11.43 9.72
CA SER A 759 -12.98 10.02 10.08
C SER A 759 -12.73 9.10 8.87
N VAL A 760 -12.92 9.61 7.65
CA VAL A 760 -12.69 8.89 6.39
C VAL A 760 -12.14 9.86 5.33
N LEU A 761 -10.84 9.78 5.02
CA LEU A 761 -10.19 10.68 4.05
C LEU A 761 -10.35 10.24 2.59
N LYS A 762 -11.51 9.66 2.24
CA LYS A 762 -11.94 9.48 0.85
C LYS A 762 -13.11 10.43 0.61
N PRO A 763 -12.89 11.58 -0.05
CA PRO A 763 -13.97 12.50 -0.29
C PRO A 763 -14.95 11.94 -1.33
N ASP A 764 -16.22 12.29 -1.17
CA ASP A 764 -17.15 12.23 -2.30
C ASP A 764 -17.01 13.52 -3.10
N PHE A 765 -17.19 13.46 -4.42
CA PHE A 765 -16.98 14.62 -5.27
C PHE A 765 -18.02 14.76 -6.36
N TYR A 766 -18.24 16.00 -6.76
CA TYR A 766 -19.16 16.37 -7.82
C TYR A 766 -18.51 17.39 -8.74
N GLU A 767 -18.70 17.22 -10.04
CA GLU A 767 -18.26 18.18 -11.07
C GLU A 767 -19.42 18.50 -12.00
N SER A 768 -19.61 19.79 -12.32
CA SER A 768 -20.58 20.24 -13.31
C SER A 768 -20.12 21.51 -14.01
N SER A 769 -20.63 21.73 -15.21
CA SER A 769 -20.47 22.99 -15.94
C SER A 769 -21.72 23.87 -15.81
N PHE A 770 -21.52 25.19 -15.84
CA PHE A 770 -22.57 26.20 -15.82
C PHE A 770 -22.17 27.38 -16.71
N LEU A 771 -23.14 28.20 -17.12
CA LEU A 771 -22.91 29.35 -17.99
C LEU A 771 -23.00 30.66 -17.21
N ILE A 772 -22.06 31.56 -17.45
CA ILE A 772 -22.21 32.96 -17.04
C ILE A 772 -22.66 33.78 -18.24
N SER A 773 -23.78 34.49 -18.10
CA SER A 773 -24.39 35.28 -19.17
C SER A 773 -24.53 36.75 -18.78
N LYS A 774 -24.24 37.66 -19.72
CA LYS A 774 -24.52 39.11 -19.58
C LYS A 774 -25.97 39.48 -19.88
N ASN A 775 -26.73 38.55 -20.46
CA ASN A 775 -28.13 38.72 -20.82
C ASN A 775 -28.99 37.78 -19.96
N ASN A 776 -30.18 38.23 -19.55
CA ASN A 776 -31.23 37.35 -19.01
C ASN A 776 -31.64 36.36 -20.11
N VAL A 777 -30.99 35.20 -20.16
CA VAL A 777 -31.27 34.13 -21.13
C VAL A 777 -31.88 32.97 -20.36
N GLU A 778 -33.18 32.77 -20.52
CA GLU A 778 -33.78 31.46 -20.23
C GLU A 778 -33.31 30.47 -21.30
N LEU A 779 -32.83 29.28 -20.90
CA LEU A 779 -32.60 28.19 -21.84
C LEU A 779 -33.92 27.88 -22.56
N PRO A 780 -33.92 27.61 -23.88
CA PRO A 780 -35.11 27.11 -24.55
C PRO A 780 -35.57 25.84 -23.83
N SER A 781 -36.82 25.85 -23.34
CA SER A 781 -37.47 24.67 -22.80
C SER A 781 -37.75 23.69 -23.93
N ALA A 782 -36.76 22.89 -24.30
CA ALA A 782 -37.01 21.72 -25.11
C ALA A 782 -37.86 20.76 -24.27
N MET A 783 -39.15 20.61 -24.62
CA MET A 783 -39.90 19.40 -24.29
C MET A 783 -39.20 18.23 -24.97
N ILE A 784 -38.19 17.67 -24.31
CA ILE A 784 -37.71 16.34 -24.62
C ILE A 784 -38.72 15.40 -23.98
N SER A 785 -39.48 14.70 -24.82
CA SER A 785 -40.15 13.46 -24.45
C SER A 785 -39.07 12.47 -24.00
N ILE A 786 -38.76 12.46 -22.71
CA ILE A 786 -37.95 11.39 -22.10
C ILE A 786 -38.89 10.20 -21.93
N SER A 787 -39.04 9.42 -22.99
CA SER A 787 -39.26 7.99 -22.82
C SER A 787 -37.88 7.35 -22.66
N ASN A 788 -37.57 6.98 -21.42
CA ASN A 788 -36.51 6.08 -20.97
C ASN A 788 -35.06 6.54 -21.09
N ILE A 789 -34.60 7.35 -20.12
CA ILE A 789 -33.36 7.09 -19.36
C ILE A 789 -33.61 7.53 -17.91
N GLU A 790 -34.20 6.64 -17.09
CA GLU A 790 -34.10 6.73 -15.64
C GLU A 790 -32.87 5.93 -15.21
N ASN A 791 -31.75 6.61 -14.93
CA ASN A 791 -30.81 6.09 -13.93
C ASN A 791 -31.30 6.54 -12.55
N LYS A 792 -32.35 5.86 -12.08
CA LYS A 792 -32.76 5.89 -10.69
C LYS A 792 -31.86 4.94 -9.91
N ILE A 793 -30.96 5.48 -9.10
CA ILE A 793 -30.58 4.81 -7.87
C ILE A 793 -31.84 4.80 -7.00
N ASN A 794 -32.49 3.64 -6.96
CA ASN A 794 -33.80 3.46 -6.38
C ASN A 794 -33.67 3.28 -4.86
N HIS A 795 -33.76 4.37 -4.09
CA HIS A 795 -33.81 4.36 -2.62
C HIS A 795 -35.19 3.93 -2.05
N ASN A 796 -35.91 3.01 -2.70
CA ASN A 796 -37.26 2.64 -2.27
C ASN A 796 -37.54 1.13 -2.23
N THR A 797 -36.54 0.31 -1.88
CA THR A 797 -36.71 -1.14 -1.66
C THR A 797 -37.17 -1.52 -0.24
N TRP A 798 -37.33 -0.58 0.69
CA TRP A 798 -37.85 -0.86 2.04
C TRP A 798 -39.37 -0.71 2.20
N MET A 799 -40.08 -0.05 1.27
CA MET A 799 -41.54 0.13 1.35
C MET A 799 -42.36 -1.00 0.70
N ILE A 800 -41.81 -1.71 -0.29
CA ILE A 800 -42.53 -2.80 -0.97
C ILE A 800 -42.62 -4.07 -0.10
N PRO A 801 -41.57 -4.50 0.63
CA PRO A 801 -41.67 -5.65 1.55
C PRO A 801 -42.63 -5.39 2.70
N SER A 802 -42.67 -4.16 3.22
CA SER A 802 -43.53 -3.78 4.35
C SER A 802 -45.01 -3.71 3.96
N ILE A 803 -45.35 -3.25 2.76
CA ILE A 803 -46.73 -3.32 2.24
C ILE A 803 -47.15 -4.79 1.96
N LEU A 804 -46.26 -5.62 1.41
CA LEU A 804 -46.57 -7.05 1.20
C LEU A 804 -46.76 -7.80 2.53
N ILE A 805 -45.96 -7.50 3.56
CA ILE A 805 -46.10 -8.08 4.90
C ILE A 805 -47.43 -7.65 5.54
N ILE A 806 -47.85 -6.38 5.40
CA ILE A 806 -49.14 -5.91 5.91
C ILE A 806 -50.32 -6.59 5.18
N VAL A 807 -50.22 -6.78 3.87
CA VAL A 807 -51.25 -7.50 3.09
C VAL A 807 -51.31 -8.98 3.47
N ILE A 808 -50.17 -9.64 3.64
CA ILE A 808 -50.11 -11.06 4.06
C ILE A 808 -50.66 -11.23 5.47
N ILE A 809 -50.32 -10.34 6.42
CA ILE A 809 -50.89 -10.34 7.78
C ILE A 809 -52.40 -10.07 7.71
N GLY A 810 -52.85 -9.14 6.87
CA GLY A 810 -54.28 -8.85 6.64
C GLY A 810 -55.05 -10.06 6.10
N VAL A 811 -54.49 -10.77 5.12
CA VAL A 811 -55.10 -11.98 4.52
C VAL A 811 -55.14 -13.14 5.51
N ILE A 812 -54.06 -13.37 6.28
CA ILE A 812 -54.01 -14.40 7.33
C ILE A 812 -55.03 -14.10 8.44
N THR A 813 -55.17 -12.83 8.83
CA THR A 813 -56.12 -12.40 9.86
C THR A 813 -57.57 -12.53 9.37
N TYR A 814 -57.85 -12.15 8.12
CA TYR A 814 -59.17 -12.32 7.50
C TYR A 814 -59.54 -13.80 7.35
N ALA A 815 -58.60 -14.67 6.95
CA ALA A 815 -58.81 -16.11 6.86
C ALA A 815 -59.10 -16.73 8.25
N LYS A 816 -58.38 -16.31 9.31
CA LYS A 816 -58.66 -16.74 10.69
C LYS A 816 -60.03 -16.30 11.19
N ILE A 817 -60.47 -15.07 10.88
CA ILE A 817 -61.80 -14.57 11.28
C ILE A 817 -62.90 -15.31 10.53
N LYS A 818 -62.72 -15.61 9.24
CA LYS A 818 -63.70 -16.36 8.43
C LYS A 818 -63.83 -17.82 8.87
N VAL A 819 -62.72 -18.46 9.25
CA VAL A 819 -62.73 -19.85 9.78
C VAL A 819 -63.36 -19.92 11.18
N ASN A 820 -63.16 -18.91 12.03
CA ASN A 820 -63.81 -18.86 13.34
C ASN A 820 -65.30 -18.51 13.26
N ARG A 821 -65.73 -17.73 12.26
CA ARG A 821 -67.14 -17.39 12.05
C ARG A 821 -67.96 -18.57 11.49
N ASN A 822 -67.35 -19.42 10.67
CA ASN A 822 -67.94 -20.68 10.19
C ASN A 822 -67.90 -21.84 11.22
N ARG A 823 -67.43 -21.58 12.45
CA ARG A 823 -67.47 -22.52 13.59
C ARG A 823 -68.53 -22.14 14.63
N GLN A 824 -69.29 -21.07 14.41
CA GLN A 824 -70.38 -20.61 15.29
C GLN A 824 -71.73 -20.46 14.57
N GLU A 825 -71.85 -20.98 13.35
CA GLU A 825 -73.11 -21.46 12.75
C GLU A 825 -72.99 -22.98 12.62
#